data_AF-A0A445DL13-F1
#
_entry.id   AF-A0A445DL13-F1
#
_cell.length_a   1.000
_cell.length_b   1.000
_cell.length_c   1.000
_cell.angle_alpha   90.00
_cell.angle_beta   90.00
_cell.angle_gamma   90.00
#
_symmetry.space_group_name_H-M   'P 1'
#
loop_
_entity.id
_entity.type
_entity.pdbx_description
1 polymer ?
#
loop_
_entity_poly.entity_id
_entity_poly.type
_entity_poly.pdbx_seq_one_letter_code
_entity_poly.pdbx_strand_id
1 'polypeptide(L)'
;MAHIEEPQLQKQEEEHLDVLTKSGQKTGVSKPRGHVHRDGDYHRAVHVWIFAESTQQLLLQRRALCKDSWPDLWDISSAGHISAGDSSLETARRELEEELGVTLPKDAFELIFVFLQECVINDGKYINNEYNDVYLVTTIDPIPLEAFTLQEAEVSAVKYISYGEYKLLLAKGDSEYVPYDVDGQYGQLFDIIEKRYNENTVARSLSLQKQLSRYAPISLSAELTGLTDSDKDTLAYVVKAAMVMDEIFYLQSWYSNPVLRDWLKEHAGTSELNKLKWSYYLINKSPWSCLDEDEAFLTTADSAIRLLSEENGKVNNWRGLEYRAAFPMSKPPGANFYPPDMDKMEFEIWKDSLKKDQQKEATGFFTVIKRHSESILNSHPHGNKTSATHDLYIVPYSEEYKALLTKAADLLHKAGNTTNSPSLKRLLHSKADAFLSNDYYDSDIAWMELDSKLDVTIGPYETYEDKLFGYKATFEAYIGIRDDEATAQLKLFGDNLKLLEENLPMDSAYKSKDVNAAPIRVIQLIYNAGDVKGPQTLAFNLPNDERIVNDRGTSMVMLKNVSEAKFKHILLPIAAACVAVEQQEFVDFESFFTHTICHECCHGIGPHTITLPDGQKSTVRLELKEFHSALEEAKADIVGLWALRFLISQDLLSESLLKSMYVSFLAGCFRSVRFGLEEAHGKGQALQFNWLYEKGAFILHSDNKVSVDFSKIEGAVESLSREILTIQAKGDKEAAGLLLQKYSVMTQPLKIALKTLENVQVYSALYPRFENKRENCHSRAEVNSSSEEHKQRLEPRS
;
A
#
# COMPACT_ATOMS: atom_id res chain seq x y z
N MET A 1 -58.52 -47.82 -20.10
CA MET A 1 -57.08 -47.92 -20.40
C MET A 1 -56.42 -46.70 -19.79
N ALA A 2 -55.70 -46.89 -18.69
CA ALA A 2 -54.95 -45.84 -18.04
C ALA A 2 -53.69 -45.54 -18.89
N HIS A 3 -53.49 -44.28 -19.24
CA HIS A 3 -52.20 -43.80 -19.74
C HIS A 3 -51.30 -43.61 -18.53
N ILE A 4 -50.20 -44.36 -18.50
CA ILE A 4 -49.10 -44.21 -17.56
C ILE A 4 -48.23 -43.10 -18.14
N GLU A 5 -48.12 -41.97 -17.45
CA GLU A 5 -47.09 -40.96 -17.71
C GLU A 5 -45.77 -41.47 -17.13
N GLU A 6 -44.74 -41.57 -17.99
CA GLU A 6 -43.35 -41.79 -17.57
C GLU A 6 -42.83 -40.56 -16.80
N PRO A 7 -42.08 -40.73 -15.71
CA PRO A 7 -41.46 -39.61 -15.02
C PRO A 7 -40.34 -39.03 -15.88
N GLN A 8 -40.41 -37.73 -16.19
CA GLN A 8 -39.30 -36.97 -16.73
C GLN A 8 -38.14 -36.99 -15.72
N LEU A 9 -37.06 -37.72 -16.04
CA LEU A 9 -35.79 -37.58 -15.35
C LEU A 9 -35.32 -36.13 -15.49
N GLN A 10 -35.24 -35.39 -14.37
CA GLN A 10 -34.41 -34.19 -14.28
C GLN A 10 -32.97 -34.59 -14.65
N LYS A 11 -32.49 -34.10 -15.78
CA LYS A 11 -31.08 -34.18 -16.15
C LYS A 11 -30.30 -33.37 -15.10
N GLN A 12 -29.52 -34.05 -14.27
CA GLN A 12 -28.51 -33.44 -13.43
C GLN A 12 -27.52 -32.73 -14.35
N GLU A 13 -27.33 -31.41 -14.21
CA GLU A 13 -26.32 -30.69 -14.98
C GLU A 13 -24.94 -31.29 -14.66
N GLU A 14 -24.16 -31.59 -15.71
CA GLU A 14 -22.83 -32.18 -15.57
C GLU A 14 -21.88 -31.09 -15.08
N GLU A 15 -21.28 -31.25 -13.90
CA GLU A 15 -20.33 -30.30 -13.32
C GLU A 15 -19.06 -30.22 -14.18
N HIS A 16 -18.65 -29.01 -14.54
CA HIS A 16 -17.42 -28.73 -15.29
C HIS A 16 -16.38 -28.07 -14.40
N LEU A 17 -15.11 -28.45 -14.58
CA LEU A 17 -13.97 -27.90 -13.85
C LEU A 17 -12.99 -27.26 -14.82
N ASP A 18 -12.33 -26.18 -14.37
CA ASP A 18 -11.22 -25.57 -15.11
C ASP A 18 -9.98 -26.46 -15.05
N VAL A 19 -9.37 -26.69 -16.21
CA VAL A 19 -8.10 -27.40 -16.34
C VAL A 19 -6.94 -26.45 -16.07
N LEU A 20 -6.01 -26.92 -15.26
CA LEU A 20 -4.81 -26.21 -14.86
C LEU A 20 -3.57 -26.84 -15.49
N THR A 21 -2.52 -26.04 -15.60
CA THR A 21 -1.18 -26.54 -15.83
C THR A 21 -0.69 -27.29 -14.60
N LYS A 22 0.38 -28.07 -14.76
CA LYS A 22 1.08 -28.70 -13.63
C LYS A 22 1.55 -27.69 -12.57
N SER A 23 1.73 -26.42 -12.91
CA SER A 23 2.09 -25.35 -11.98
C SER A 23 0.88 -24.60 -11.38
N GLY A 24 -0.34 -25.14 -11.57
CA GLY A 24 -1.57 -24.58 -11.00
C GLY A 24 -2.13 -23.35 -11.71
N GLN A 25 -1.67 -23.05 -12.94
CA GLN A 25 -2.16 -21.90 -13.72
C GLN A 25 -3.31 -22.33 -14.62
N LYS A 26 -4.33 -21.47 -14.79
CA LYS A 26 -5.47 -21.77 -15.68
C LYS A 26 -5.00 -21.95 -17.13
N THR A 27 -5.50 -22.98 -17.82
CA THR A 27 -5.21 -23.17 -19.27
C THR A 27 -6.25 -22.51 -20.18
N GLY A 28 -7.35 -22.04 -19.62
CA GLY A 28 -8.51 -21.55 -20.37
C GLY A 28 -9.39 -22.66 -20.97
N VAL A 29 -9.20 -23.91 -20.55
CA VAL A 29 -10.01 -25.07 -20.98
C VAL A 29 -10.78 -25.60 -19.78
N SER A 30 -12.05 -25.96 -19.95
CA SER A 30 -12.84 -26.67 -18.94
C SER A 30 -13.32 -28.03 -19.45
N LYS A 31 -13.49 -28.99 -18.54
CA LYS A 31 -13.94 -30.37 -18.84
C LYS A 31 -14.97 -30.83 -17.80
N PRO A 32 -15.87 -31.78 -18.15
CA PRO A 32 -16.67 -32.48 -17.16
C PRO A 32 -15.82 -33.09 -16.05
N ARG A 33 -16.27 -33.02 -14.80
CA ARG A 33 -15.57 -33.56 -13.61
C ARG A 33 -15.08 -35.00 -13.83
N GLY A 34 -15.94 -35.86 -14.38
CA GLY A 34 -15.57 -37.25 -14.66
C GLY A 34 -14.43 -37.42 -15.67
N HIS A 35 -14.30 -36.50 -16.63
CA HIS A 35 -13.19 -36.50 -17.59
C HIS A 35 -11.89 -36.00 -16.98
N VAL A 36 -11.95 -34.97 -16.13
CA VAL A 36 -10.79 -34.44 -15.40
C VAL A 36 -10.12 -35.55 -14.58
N HIS A 37 -10.90 -36.28 -13.78
CA HIS A 37 -10.38 -37.38 -12.94
C HIS A 37 -9.95 -38.61 -13.73
N ARG A 38 -10.56 -38.88 -14.89
CA ARG A 38 -10.14 -39.95 -15.79
C ARG A 38 -8.79 -39.63 -16.45
N ASP A 39 -8.63 -38.40 -16.92
CA ASP A 39 -7.46 -37.96 -17.68
C ASP A 39 -6.29 -37.56 -16.75
N GLY A 40 -6.56 -37.33 -15.46
CA GLY A 40 -5.59 -36.83 -14.49
C GLY A 40 -5.23 -35.37 -14.72
N ASP A 41 -6.18 -34.57 -15.23
CA ASP A 41 -5.95 -33.14 -15.41
C ASP A 41 -5.83 -32.43 -14.06
N TYR A 42 -4.90 -31.48 -13.97
CA TYR A 42 -4.80 -30.64 -12.79
C TYR A 42 -6.04 -29.75 -12.70
N HIS A 43 -6.63 -29.64 -11.53
CA HIS A 43 -7.84 -28.85 -11.26
C HIS A 43 -7.81 -28.30 -9.84
N ARG A 44 -8.85 -27.57 -9.42
CA ARG A 44 -8.88 -26.85 -8.14
C ARG A 44 -10.09 -27.22 -7.30
N ALA A 45 -9.89 -27.24 -5.99
CA ALA A 45 -10.92 -27.43 -4.98
C ALA A 45 -10.66 -26.52 -3.78
N VAL A 46 -11.64 -26.44 -2.89
CA VAL A 46 -11.59 -25.68 -1.65
C VAL A 46 -11.70 -26.62 -0.46
N HIS A 47 -10.95 -26.32 0.59
CA HIS A 47 -11.06 -26.93 1.90
C HIS A 47 -11.40 -25.83 2.92
N VAL A 48 -12.52 -25.95 3.62
CA VAL A 48 -12.92 -24.99 4.65
C VAL A 48 -12.82 -25.65 6.02
N TRP A 49 -11.99 -25.07 6.88
CA TRP A 49 -11.89 -25.44 8.28
C TRP A 49 -12.66 -24.46 9.16
N ILE A 50 -13.55 -24.96 10.02
CA ILE A 50 -14.10 -24.19 11.13
C ILE A 50 -13.28 -24.52 12.39
N PHE A 51 -12.68 -23.48 12.97
CA PHE A 51 -11.92 -23.54 14.20
C PHE A 51 -12.58 -22.70 15.29
N ALA A 52 -12.91 -23.33 16.42
CA ALA A 52 -13.50 -22.67 17.58
C ALA A 52 -12.39 -22.23 18.56
N GLU A 53 -12.19 -20.91 18.67
CA GLU A 53 -11.11 -20.28 19.44
C GLU A 53 -11.19 -20.63 20.94
N SER A 54 -12.37 -20.57 21.56
CA SER A 54 -12.54 -20.79 23.01
C SER A 54 -12.22 -22.21 23.47
N THR A 55 -12.37 -23.20 22.59
CA THR A 55 -12.14 -24.62 22.88
C THR A 55 -10.89 -25.17 22.20
N GLN A 56 -10.30 -24.43 21.25
CA GLN A 56 -9.19 -24.87 20.42
C GLN A 56 -9.51 -26.15 19.64
N GLN A 57 -10.73 -26.23 19.10
CA GLN A 57 -11.25 -27.40 18.39
C GLN A 57 -11.51 -27.10 16.91
N LEU A 58 -11.28 -28.09 16.06
CA LEU A 58 -11.71 -28.12 14.67
C LEU A 58 -13.05 -28.84 14.56
N LEU A 59 -13.93 -28.34 13.70
CA LEU A 59 -15.12 -29.08 13.27
C LEU A 59 -14.72 -30.09 12.18
N LEU A 60 -15.09 -31.35 12.36
CA LEU A 60 -14.98 -32.39 11.35
C LEU A 60 -16.36 -32.80 10.85
N GLN A 61 -16.44 -33.14 9.57
CA GLN A 61 -17.61 -33.78 8.99
C GLN A 61 -17.35 -35.27 8.78
N ARG A 62 -18.40 -36.10 8.87
CA ARG A 62 -18.35 -37.51 8.47
C ARG A 62 -18.96 -37.62 7.08
N ARG A 63 -18.15 -38.02 6.11
CA ARG A 63 -18.55 -38.14 4.69
C ARG A 63 -19.67 -39.17 4.53
N ALA A 64 -20.65 -38.87 3.70
CA ALA A 64 -21.76 -39.78 3.44
C ALA A 64 -21.28 -41.10 2.80
N LEU A 65 -22.02 -42.18 3.08
CA LEU A 65 -21.70 -43.53 2.55
C LEU A 65 -21.74 -43.61 1.02
N CYS A 66 -22.47 -42.71 0.36
CA CYS A 66 -22.61 -42.66 -1.09
C CYS A 66 -21.47 -41.91 -1.81
N LYS A 67 -20.51 -41.33 -1.08
CA LYS A 67 -19.37 -40.64 -1.70
C LYS A 67 -18.46 -41.62 -2.44
N ASP A 68 -17.95 -41.16 -3.57
CA ASP A 68 -17.03 -41.87 -4.45
C ASP A 68 -15.59 -41.91 -3.93
N SER A 69 -15.25 -41.01 -3.00
CA SER A 69 -13.98 -40.95 -2.30
C SER A 69 -14.18 -40.93 -0.77
N TRP A 70 -13.44 -41.82 -0.09
CA TRP A 70 -13.39 -41.95 1.38
C TRP A 70 -14.76 -41.98 2.09
N PRO A 71 -15.70 -42.86 1.69
CA PRO A 71 -17.01 -42.95 2.33
C PRO A 71 -16.89 -43.32 3.81
N ASP A 72 -17.75 -42.72 4.64
CA ASP A 72 -17.85 -42.97 6.09
C ASP A 72 -16.65 -42.57 6.96
N LEU A 73 -15.69 -41.81 6.40
CA LEU A 73 -14.55 -41.28 7.16
C LEU A 73 -14.80 -39.85 7.66
N TRP A 74 -14.13 -39.49 8.75
CA TRP A 74 -14.06 -38.12 9.26
C TRP A 74 -13.08 -37.28 8.43
N ASP A 75 -13.53 -36.08 8.06
CA ASP A 75 -12.87 -35.20 7.11
C ASP A 75 -13.02 -33.73 7.52
N ILE A 76 -12.43 -32.84 6.73
CA ILE A 76 -12.50 -31.37 6.77
C ILE A 76 -13.93 -30.88 7.01
N SER A 77 -14.09 -29.69 7.62
CA SER A 77 -15.42 -29.17 7.93
C SER A 77 -16.32 -29.06 6.71
N SER A 78 -15.80 -28.58 5.58
CA SER A 78 -16.47 -28.61 4.28
C SER A 78 -15.45 -28.60 3.14
N ALA A 79 -15.74 -29.26 2.02
CA ALA A 79 -14.84 -29.30 0.86
C ALA A 79 -15.58 -29.58 -0.45
N GLY A 80 -15.14 -28.95 -1.54
CA GLY A 80 -15.73 -29.19 -2.86
C GLY A 80 -14.89 -28.65 -4.01
N HIS A 81 -15.22 -29.07 -5.23
CA HIS A 81 -14.49 -28.64 -6.41
C HIS A 81 -14.87 -27.20 -6.78
N ILE A 82 -13.92 -26.46 -7.34
CA ILE A 82 -14.21 -25.14 -7.92
C ILE A 82 -14.78 -25.37 -9.33
N SER A 83 -16.08 -25.11 -9.48
CA SER A 83 -16.75 -25.14 -10.77
C SER A 83 -16.10 -24.16 -11.76
N ALA A 84 -16.09 -24.52 -13.04
CA ALA A 84 -15.45 -23.73 -14.09
C ALA A 84 -15.95 -22.27 -14.10
N GLY A 85 -15.04 -21.32 -13.95
CA GLY A 85 -15.33 -19.89 -13.89
C GLY A 85 -15.75 -19.33 -12.53
N ASP A 86 -16.02 -20.17 -11.52
CA ASP A 86 -16.29 -19.68 -10.16
C ASP A 86 -14.98 -19.33 -9.43
N SER A 87 -15.04 -18.42 -8.47
CA SER A 87 -13.89 -18.13 -7.61
C SER A 87 -13.73 -19.14 -6.47
N SER A 88 -12.52 -19.17 -5.90
CA SER A 88 -12.21 -19.98 -4.73
C SER A 88 -13.04 -19.60 -3.51
N LEU A 89 -13.13 -18.31 -3.19
CA LEU A 89 -13.87 -17.85 -2.01
C LEU A 89 -15.39 -18.05 -2.14
N GLU A 90 -15.94 -17.91 -3.35
CA GLU A 90 -17.35 -18.17 -3.59
C GLU A 90 -17.66 -19.66 -3.45
N THR A 91 -16.80 -20.51 -3.99
CA THR A 91 -16.90 -21.97 -3.82
C THR A 91 -16.83 -22.32 -2.34
N ALA A 92 -15.86 -21.79 -1.57
CA ALA A 92 -15.74 -22.03 -0.13
C ALA A 92 -17.00 -21.65 0.66
N ARG A 93 -17.64 -20.54 0.29
CA ARG A 93 -18.91 -20.10 0.92
C ARG A 93 -20.08 -21.00 0.53
N ARG A 94 -20.17 -21.37 -0.76
CA ARG A 94 -21.23 -22.23 -1.30
C ARG A 94 -21.16 -23.63 -0.68
N GLU A 95 -20.00 -24.27 -0.71
CA GLU A 95 -19.81 -25.62 -0.14
C GLU A 95 -20.14 -25.63 1.36
N LEU A 96 -19.71 -24.60 2.10
CA LEU A 96 -20.04 -24.49 3.53
C LEU A 96 -21.55 -24.35 3.79
N GLU A 97 -22.25 -23.61 2.93
CA GLU A 97 -23.71 -23.46 3.01
C GLU A 97 -24.43 -24.75 2.58
N GLU A 98 -24.01 -25.40 1.50
CA GLU A 98 -24.62 -26.61 0.97
C GLU A 98 -24.42 -27.79 1.92
N GLU A 99 -23.19 -28.06 2.35
CA GLU A 99 -22.86 -29.23 3.17
C GLU A 99 -23.31 -29.08 4.63
N LEU A 100 -23.16 -27.88 5.21
CA LEU A 100 -23.36 -27.64 6.64
C LEU A 100 -24.51 -26.69 6.98
N GLY A 101 -25.07 -25.97 6.01
CA GLY A 101 -26.11 -24.97 6.25
C GLY A 101 -25.59 -23.69 6.91
N VAL A 102 -24.29 -23.40 6.83
CA VAL A 102 -23.66 -22.24 7.49
C VAL A 102 -23.35 -21.15 6.48
N THR A 103 -24.11 -20.06 6.53
CA THR A 103 -23.86 -18.87 5.72
C THR A 103 -22.99 -17.87 6.49
N LEU A 104 -21.82 -17.55 5.94
CA LEU A 104 -20.91 -16.55 6.50
C LEU A 104 -20.52 -15.48 5.46
N PRO A 105 -20.25 -14.24 5.90
CA PRO A 105 -19.77 -13.20 5.01
C PRO A 105 -18.34 -13.48 4.57
N LYS A 106 -17.93 -12.85 3.46
CA LYS A 106 -16.62 -13.08 2.83
C LYS A 106 -15.43 -12.84 3.76
N ASP A 107 -15.57 -11.90 4.69
CA ASP A 107 -14.53 -11.57 5.65
C ASP A 107 -14.49 -12.53 6.84
N ALA A 108 -15.23 -13.64 6.84
CA ALA A 108 -15.03 -14.73 7.79
C ALA A 108 -13.99 -15.76 7.33
N PHE A 109 -13.63 -15.75 6.04
CA PHE A 109 -12.82 -16.79 5.40
C PHE A 109 -11.41 -16.29 5.14
N GLU A 110 -10.43 -16.90 5.80
CA GLU A 110 -9.02 -16.61 5.56
C GLU A 110 -8.40 -17.70 4.70
N LEU A 111 -7.90 -17.35 3.50
CA LEU A 111 -7.06 -18.27 2.73
C LEU A 111 -5.70 -18.40 3.43
N ILE A 112 -5.42 -19.57 4.00
CA ILE A 112 -4.21 -19.79 4.81
C ILE A 112 -3.06 -20.41 4.01
N PHE A 113 -3.35 -21.29 3.05
CA PHE A 113 -2.37 -21.83 2.10
C PHE A 113 -3.06 -22.56 0.93
N VAL A 114 -2.28 -22.85 -0.12
CA VAL A 114 -2.67 -23.72 -1.24
C VAL A 114 -1.69 -24.88 -1.29
N PHE A 115 -2.19 -26.10 -1.49
CA PHE A 115 -1.33 -27.29 -1.64
C PHE A 115 -1.80 -28.19 -2.77
N LEU A 116 -0.87 -28.90 -3.39
CA LEU A 116 -1.18 -29.89 -4.43
C LEU A 116 -1.31 -31.27 -3.79
N GLN A 117 -2.46 -31.92 -4.00
CA GLN A 117 -2.69 -33.31 -3.65
C GLN A 117 -2.72 -34.16 -4.93
N GLU A 118 -1.78 -35.09 -5.05
CA GLU A 118 -1.76 -36.07 -6.13
C GLU A 118 -2.09 -37.45 -5.53
N CYS A 119 -3.25 -38.00 -5.86
CA CYS A 119 -3.64 -39.33 -5.41
C CYS A 119 -4.34 -40.14 -6.49
N VAL A 120 -4.19 -41.46 -6.42
CA VAL A 120 -4.83 -42.40 -7.35
C VAL A 120 -5.63 -43.38 -6.53
N ILE A 121 -6.95 -43.36 -6.69
CA ILE A 121 -7.90 -44.21 -5.96
C ILE A 121 -8.73 -45.06 -6.93
N ASN A 122 -9.57 -45.95 -6.39
CA ASN A 122 -10.47 -46.82 -7.16
C ASN A 122 -9.73 -47.66 -8.22
N ASP A 123 -8.65 -48.34 -7.82
CA ASP A 123 -7.82 -49.20 -8.67
C ASP A 123 -7.28 -48.51 -9.95
N GLY A 124 -6.94 -47.23 -9.85
CA GLY A 124 -6.35 -46.48 -10.98
C GLY A 124 -7.37 -45.79 -11.89
N LYS A 125 -8.66 -45.82 -11.54
CA LYS A 125 -9.74 -45.22 -12.35
C LYS A 125 -10.04 -43.76 -11.98
N TYR A 126 -9.51 -43.28 -10.86
CA TYR A 126 -9.70 -41.93 -10.38
C TYR A 126 -8.33 -41.34 -10.03
N ILE A 127 -7.86 -40.41 -10.86
CA ILE A 127 -6.58 -39.72 -10.72
C ILE A 127 -6.88 -38.29 -10.26
N ASN A 128 -6.69 -38.04 -8.97
CA ASN A 128 -6.91 -36.73 -8.37
C ASN A 128 -5.60 -35.94 -8.39
N ASN A 129 -5.51 -34.91 -9.23
CA ASN A 129 -4.38 -33.97 -9.28
C ASN A 129 -4.89 -32.58 -8.89
N GLU A 130 -5.15 -32.39 -7.61
CA GLU A 130 -6.00 -31.31 -7.12
C GLU A 130 -5.21 -30.27 -6.34
N TYR A 131 -5.30 -29.02 -6.78
CA TYR A 131 -4.85 -27.87 -6.00
C TYR A 131 -5.95 -27.46 -5.02
N ASN A 132 -5.65 -27.57 -3.73
CA ASN A 132 -6.59 -27.33 -2.66
C ASN A 132 -6.33 -25.97 -2.00
N ASP A 133 -7.29 -25.06 -2.14
CA ASP A 133 -7.31 -23.78 -1.45
C ASP A 133 -7.86 -23.96 -0.04
N VAL A 134 -7.00 -23.80 0.96
CA VAL A 134 -7.37 -24.06 2.34
C VAL A 134 -7.78 -22.76 3.01
N TYR A 135 -9.06 -22.66 3.37
CA TYR A 135 -9.65 -21.59 4.13
C TYR A 135 -9.80 -21.96 5.60
N LEU A 136 -9.60 -20.98 6.47
CA LEU A 136 -9.91 -21.07 7.90
C LEU A 136 -10.97 -20.04 8.27
N VAL A 137 -12.05 -20.53 8.86
CA VAL A 137 -13.09 -19.76 9.54
C VAL A 137 -12.83 -19.89 11.05
N THR A 138 -12.61 -18.77 11.72
CA THR A 138 -12.36 -18.75 13.17
C THR A 138 -13.60 -18.25 13.90
N THR A 139 -14.29 -19.14 14.60
CA THR A 139 -15.42 -18.79 15.48
C THR A 139 -14.92 -18.56 16.90
N ILE A 140 -15.58 -17.70 17.66
CA ILE A 140 -15.21 -17.48 19.06
C ILE A 140 -15.57 -18.70 19.89
N ASP A 141 -16.81 -19.17 19.75
CA ASP A 141 -17.31 -20.37 20.39
C ASP A 141 -17.68 -21.44 19.35
N PRO A 142 -17.76 -22.72 19.75
CA PRO A 142 -18.30 -23.77 18.89
C PRO A 142 -19.74 -23.45 18.46
N ILE A 143 -20.02 -23.59 17.16
CA ILE A 143 -21.39 -23.61 16.64
C ILE A 143 -22.11 -24.81 17.26
N PRO A 144 -23.30 -24.63 17.89
CA PRO A 144 -24.08 -25.74 18.42
C PRO A 144 -24.37 -26.79 17.34
N LEU A 145 -24.25 -28.07 17.68
CA LEU A 145 -24.38 -29.15 16.69
C LEU A 145 -25.78 -29.17 16.04
N GLU A 146 -26.79 -28.70 16.76
CA GLU A 146 -28.19 -28.61 16.31
C GLU A 146 -28.45 -27.44 15.36
N ALA A 147 -27.49 -26.50 15.23
CA ALA A 147 -27.60 -25.37 14.31
C ALA A 147 -27.28 -25.78 12.86
N PHE A 148 -26.50 -26.84 12.65
CA PHE A 148 -26.13 -27.32 11.33
C PHE A 148 -27.32 -27.92 10.59
N THR A 149 -27.37 -27.69 9.28
CA THR A 149 -28.34 -28.33 8.38
C THR A 149 -27.54 -29.14 7.37
N LEU A 150 -27.38 -30.43 7.67
CA LEU A 150 -26.52 -31.31 6.89
C LEU A 150 -27.19 -31.75 5.59
N GLN A 151 -26.49 -31.64 4.47
CA GLN A 151 -26.92 -32.25 3.22
C GLN A 151 -26.64 -33.75 3.26
N GLU A 152 -27.69 -34.57 3.40
CA GLU A 152 -27.57 -36.03 3.62
C GLU A 152 -26.76 -36.78 2.54
N ALA A 153 -26.74 -36.26 1.30
CA ALA A 153 -25.98 -36.83 0.20
C ALA A 153 -24.45 -36.63 0.34
N GLU A 154 -24.04 -35.66 1.16
CA GLU A 154 -22.66 -35.22 1.34
C GLU A 154 -22.14 -35.56 2.75
N VAL A 155 -22.95 -35.27 3.78
CA VAL A 155 -22.55 -35.28 5.18
C VAL A 155 -23.52 -36.10 6.03
N SER A 156 -22.99 -37.05 6.79
CA SER A 156 -23.78 -37.90 7.70
C SER A 156 -23.74 -37.47 9.17
N ALA A 157 -22.68 -36.77 9.60
CA ALA A 157 -22.54 -36.26 10.96
C ALA A 157 -21.46 -35.17 11.03
N VAL A 158 -21.46 -34.39 12.11
CA VAL A 158 -20.38 -33.45 12.46
C VAL A 158 -19.94 -33.64 13.91
N LYS A 159 -18.67 -33.34 14.21
CA LYS A 159 -18.13 -33.35 15.58
C LYS A 159 -17.01 -32.33 15.74
N TYR A 160 -16.78 -31.87 16.97
CA TYR A 160 -15.57 -31.13 17.32
C TYR A 160 -14.49 -32.04 17.87
N ILE A 161 -13.24 -31.76 17.53
CA ILE A 161 -12.06 -32.43 18.06
C ILE A 161 -10.97 -31.39 18.33
N SER A 162 -10.13 -31.58 19.34
CA SER A 162 -8.96 -30.71 19.53
C SER A 162 -8.04 -30.78 18.30
N TYR A 163 -7.54 -29.64 17.82
CA TYR A 163 -6.62 -29.64 16.66
C TYR A 163 -5.38 -30.51 16.91
N GLY A 164 -4.88 -30.55 18.16
CA GLY A 164 -3.74 -31.37 18.54
C GLY A 164 -4.06 -32.86 18.56
N GLU A 165 -5.24 -33.24 19.03
CA GLU A 165 -5.70 -34.64 18.97
C GLU A 165 -5.88 -35.10 17.53
N TYR A 166 -6.48 -34.27 16.68
CA TYR A 166 -6.63 -34.56 15.25
C TYR A 166 -5.28 -34.74 14.55
N LYS A 167 -4.31 -33.83 14.79
CA LYS A 167 -2.93 -33.96 14.28
C LYS A 167 -2.31 -35.32 14.67
N LEU A 168 -2.49 -35.75 15.92
CA LEU A 168 -1.96 -37.02 16.42
C LEU A 168 -2.63 -38.25 15.79
N LEU A 169 -3.93 -38.19 15.50
CA LEU A 169 -4.66 -39.29 14.86
C LEU A 169 -4.23 -39.45 13.39
N LEU A 170 -4.10 -38.33 12.67
CA LEU A 170 -3.57 -38.32 11.31
C LEU A 170 -2.13 -38.86 11.25
N ALA A 171 -1.25 -38.41 12.16
CA ALA A 171 0.13 -38.89 12.25
C ALA A 171 0.24 -40.41 12.49
N LYS A 172 -0.76 -41.01 13.12
CA LYS A 172 -0.83 -42.46 13.37
C LYS A 172 -1.45 -43.24 12.21
N GLY A 173 -1.99 -42.57 11.20
CA GLY A 173 -2.73 -43.21 10.11
C GLY A 173 -4.02 -43.87 10.59
N ASP A 174 -4.75 -43.25 11.51
CA ASP A 174 -6.02 -43.78 12.01
C ASP A 174 -7.03 -43.94 10.87
N SER A 175 -7.58 -45.16 10.74
CA SER A 175 -8.45 -45.53 9.62
C SER A 175 -9.83 -44.89 9.65
N GLU A 176 -10.24 -44.24 10.75
CA GLU A 176 -11.50 -43.51 10.82
C GLU A 176 -11.45 -42.12 10.15
N TYR A 177 -10.27 -41.66 9.71
CA TYR A 177 -10.05 -40.31 9.17
C TYR A 177 -9.51 -40.34 7.75
N VAL A 178 -9.85 -39.32 6.95
CA VAL A 178 -9.23 -39.12 5.63
C VAL A 178 -7.73 -38.89 5.80
N PRO A 179 -6.86 -39.59 5.06
CA PRO A 179 -5.43 -39.50 5.26
C PRO A 179 -4.85 -38.19 4.72
N TYR A 180 -4.37 -37.34 5.63
CA TYR A 180 -3.60 -36.14 5.32
C TYR A 180 -2.18 -36.24 5.90
N ASP A 181 -1.20 -35.82 5.10
CA ASP A 181 0.20 -35.81 5.51
C ASP A 181 0.50 -34.60 6.41
N VAL A 182 0.60 -34.86 7.72
CA VAL A 182 0.90 -33.85 8.74
C VAL A 182 2.34 -33.36 8.71
N ASP A 183 3.25 -34.12 8.10
CA ASP A 183 4.66 -33.73 7.91
C ASP A 183 4.88 -33.05 6.53
N GLY A 184 3.87 -33.12 5.66
CA GLY A 184 3.82 -32.46 4.36
C GLY A 184 3.17 -31.07 4.39
N GLN A 185 2.72 -30.59 3.23
CA GLN A 185 2.14 -29.25 3.10
C GLN A 185 0.87 -29.04 3.94
N TYR A 186 0.13 -30.11 4.26
CA TYR A 186 -1.07 -30.03 5.09
C TYR A 186 -0.76 -29.71 6.56
N GLY A 187 0.45 -30.01 7.03
CA GLY A 187 0.94 -29.66 8.37
C GLY A 187 0.84 -28.17 8.68
N GLN A 188 0.88 -27.32 7.65
CA GLN A 188 0.74 -25.86 7.77
C GLN A 188 -0.52 -25.42 8.51
N LEU A 189 -1.65 -26.15 8.39
CA LEU A 189 -2.88 -25.84 9.14
C LEU A 189 -2.60 -25.79 10.64
N PHE A 190 -1.95 -26.82 11.16
CA PHE A 190 -1.66 -26.95 12.58
C PHE A 190 -0.62 -25.94 13.04
N ASP A 191 0.43 -25.73 12.24
CA ASP A 191 1.50 -24.78 12.57
C ASP A 191 0.97 -23.34 12.60
N ILE A 192 0.03 -23.00 11.71
CA ILE A 192 -0.64 -21.70 11.68
C ILE A 192 -1.50 -21.49 12.92
N ILE A 193 -2.33 -22.48 13.30
CA ILE A 193 -3.16 -22.41 14.51
C ILE A 193 -2.28 -22.32 15.76
N GLU A 194 -1.26 -23.18 15.87
CA GLU A 194 -0.31 -23.20 16.98
C GLU A 194 0.41 -21.85 17.13
N LYS A 195 0.96 -21.30 16.04
CA LYS A 195 1.64 -20.01 16.06
C LYS A 195 0.73 -18.88 16.55
N ARG A 196 -0.54 -18.85 16.14
CA ARG A 196 -1.48 -17.79 16.54
C ARG A 196 -1.80 -17.81 18.03
N TYR A 197 -2.02 -19.00 18.60
CA TYR A 197 -2.63 -19.13 19.93
C TYR A 197 -1.65 -19.58 21.03
N ASN A 198 -0.48 -20.14 20.69
CA ASN A 198 0.58 -20.47 21.64
C ASN A 198 1.68 -19.39 21.74
N GLU A 199 1.48 -18.22 21.13
CA GLU A 199 2.49 -17.17 21.05
C GLU A 199 2.73 -16.44 22.38
N ASN A 200 4.01 -16.17 22.69
CA ASN A 200 4.41 -15.49 23.92
C ASN A 200 4.17 -13.97 23.80
N THR A 201 3.17 -13.47 24.54
CA THR A 201 2.83 -12.03 24.64
C THR A 201 4.05 -11.13 24.89
N VAL A 202 5.00 -11.55 25.73
CA VAL A 202 6.21 -10.77 26.03
C VAL A 202 7.09 -10.65 24.79
N ALA A 203 7.30 -11.75 24.05
CA ALA A 203 8.08 -11.74 22.83
C ALA A 203 7.44 -10.86 21.74
N ARG A 204 6.11 -10.95 21.58
CA ARG A 204 5.36 -10.08 20.65
C ARG A 204 5.47 -8.61 21.02
N SER A 205 5.32 -8.27 22.31
CA SER A 205 5.49 -6.90 22.79
C SER A 205 6.89 -6.35 22.53
N LEU A 206 7.95 -7.13 22.79
CA LEU A 206 9.33 -6.72 22.52
C LEU A 206 9.57 -6.50 21.02
N SER A 207 9.01 -7.35 20.16
CA SER A 207 9.09 -7.18 18.71
C SER A 207 8.45 -5.86 18.25
N LEU A 208 7.21 -5.59 18.66
CA LEU A 208 6.51 -4.35 18.32
C LEU A 208 7.21 -3.11 18.90
N GLN A 209 7.76 -3.19 20.11
CA GLN A 209 8.56 -2.09 20.69
C GLN A 209 9.81 -1.80 19.86
N LYS A 210 10.52 -2.85 19.41
CA LYS A 210 11.68 -2.71 18.52
C LYS A 210 11.26 -2.05 17.20
N GLN A 211 10.15 -2.48 16.59
CA GLN A 211 9.64 -1.89 15.36
C GLN A 211 9.26 -0.41 15.53
N LEU A 212 8.52 -0.09 16.60
CA LEU A 212 8.13 1.28 16.96
C LEU A 212 9.34 2.18 17.25
N SER A 213 10.40 1.65 17.87
CA SER A 213 11.62 2.41 18.19
C SER A 213 12.35 2.94 16.96
N ARG A 214 12.01 2.47 15.75
CA ARG A 214 12.53 3.02 14.49
C ARG A 214 11.87 4.34 14.08
N TYR A 215 10.76 4.73 14.71
CA TYR A 215 10.03 5.96 14.40
C TYR A 215 10.22 7.01 15.49
N ALA A 216 10.74 8.18 15.12
CA ALA A 216 10.80 9.34 16.01
C ALA A 216 9.40 9.97 16.11
N PRO A 217 8.74 9.96 17.28
CA PRO A 217 7.52 10.73 17.46
C PRO A 217 7.86 12.23 17.45
N ILE A 218 7.20 12.99 16.59
CA ILE A 218 7.41 14.45 16.48
C ILE A 218 6.08 15.18 16.61
N SER A 219 6.09 16.37 17.19
CA SER A 219 4.96 17.31 17.09
C SER A 219 5.29 18.29 15.97
N LEU A 220 4.44 18.32 14.94
CA LEU A 220 4.54 19.32 13.88
C LEU A 220 3.58 20.45 14.21
N SER A 221 4.13 21.56 14.72
CA SER A 221 3.39 22.80 14.92
C SER A 221 3.90 23.84 13.92
N ALA A 222 3.11 24.17 12.92
CA ALA A 222 3.34 25.38 12.13
C ALA A 222 2.69 26.57 12.86
N GLU A 223 3.43 27.65 13.02
CA GLU A 223 2.82 28.90 13.46
C GLU A 223 1.78 29.34 12.44
N LEU A 224 0.55 29.59 12.88
CA LEU A 224 -0.52 30.11 11.99
C LEU A 224 -0.35 31.62 11.72
N THR A 225 0.86 32.13 11.91
CA THR A 225 1.24 33.53 11.71
C THR A 225 1.09 33.88 10.23
N GLY A 226 0.42 34.99 9.93
CA GLY A 226 0.15 35.43 8.56
C GLY A 226 -1.12 34.87 7.92
N LEU A 227 -1.83 33.94 8.57
CA LEU A 227 -3.18 33.55 8.13
C LEU A 227 -4.22 34.57 8.61
N THR A 228 -5.13 34.97 7.71
CA THR A 228 -6.31 35.76 8.07
C THR A 228 -7.29 34.92 8.89
N ASP A 229 -8.27 35.55 9.54
CA ASP A 229 -9.31 34.79 10.26
C ASP A 229 -10.17 33.94 9.31
N SER A 230 -10.42 34.46 8.10
CA SER A 230 -11.04 33.71 7.00
C SER A 230 -10.21 32.47 6.62
N ASP A 231 -8.88 32.58 6.53
CA ASP A 231 -8.02 31.41 6.23
C ASP A 231 -8.02 30.38 7.36
N LYS A 232 -8.11 30.81 8.62
CA LYS A 232 -8.20 29.89 9.77
C LYS A 232 -9.52 29.12 9.78
N ASP A 233 -10.62 29.79 9.44
CA ASP A 233 -11.93 29.15 9.32
C ASP A 233 -11.98 28.19 8.11
N THR A 234 -11.40 28.60 6.98
CA THR A 234 -11.20 27.72 5.80
C THR A 234 -10.37 26.50 6.17
N LEU A 235 -9.24 26.67 6.86
CA LEU A 235 -8.37 25.58 7.32
C LEU A 235 -9.14 24.55 8.16
N ALA A 236 -10.06 24.98 9.04
CA ALA A 236 -10.86 24.06 9.85
C ALA A 236 -11.75 23.14 8.97
N TYR A 237 -12.34 23.66 7.90
CA TYR A 237 -13.11 22.86 6.95
C TYR A 237 -12.23 21.95 6.10
N VAL A 238 -11.07 22.44 5.61
CA VAL A 238 -10.13 21.64 4.82
C VAL A 238 -9.57 20.47 5.63
N VAL A 239 -9.22 20.68 6.91
CA VAL A 239 -8.78 19.59 7.79
C VAL A 239 -9.88 18.54 7.98
N LYS A 240 -11.14 18.96 8.15
CA LYS A 240 -12.27 18.02 8.23
C LYS A 240 -12.44 17.22 6.92
N ALA A 241 -12.22 17.85 5.76
CA ALA A 241 -12.25 17.15 4.47
C ALA A 241 -11.08 16.17 4.34
N ALA A 242 -9.86 16.57 4.74
CA ALA A 242 -8.69 15.70 4.74
C ALA A 242 -8.88 14.47 5.66
N MET A 243 -9.53 14.61 6.82
CA MET A 243 -9.88 13.46 7.67
C MET A 243 -10.77 12.42 6.97
N VAL A 244 -11.53 12.81 5.95
CA VAL A 244 -12.30 11.85 5.13
C VAL A 244 -11.38 11.02 4.24
N MET A 245 -10.22 11.56 3.82
CA MET A 245 -9.25 10.83 3.00
C MET A 245 -8.66 9.65 3.76
N ASP A 246 -8.51 9.74 5.09
CA ASP A 246 -8.15 8.58 5.92
C ASP A 246 -9.15 7.43 5.77
N GLU A 247 -10.46 7.72 5.84
CA GLU A 247 -11.51 6.71 5.71
C GLU A 247 -11.49 6.03 4.35
N ILE A 248 -11.30 6.80 3.27
CA ILE A 248 -11.18 6.26 1.92
C ILE A 248 -9.90 5.42 1.78
N PHE A 249 -8.78 5.91 2.28
CA PHE A 249 -7.50 5.21 2.17
C PHE A 249 -7.50 3.88 2.94
N TYR A 250 -8.13 3.81 4.12
CA TYR A 250 -8.29 2.53 4.83
C TYR A 250 -9.02 1.51 3.95
N LEU A 251 -10.10 1.91 3.28
CA LEU A 251 -10.83 1.06 2.33
C LEU A 251 -9.98 0.69 1.13
N GLN A 252 -9.20 1.62 0.56
CA GLN A 252 -8.33 1.35 -0.59
C GLN A 252 -7.23 0.34 -0.27
N SER A 253 -6.63 0.42 0.93
CA SER A 253 -5.56 -0.49 1.35
C SER A 253 -6.09 -1.91 1.55
N TRP A 254 -7.23 -2.07 2.22
CA TRP A 254 -7.86 -3.37 2.40
C TRP A 254 -9.34 -3.24 2.85
N TYR A 255 -10.22 -4.08 2.30
CA TYR A 255 -11.67 -4.01 2.53
C TYR A 255 -12.08 -3.99 4.01
N SER A 256 -11.53 -4.87 4.84
CA SER A 256 -11.88 -4.97 6.27
C SER A 256 -11.00 -4.10 7.18
N ASN A 257 -10.14 -3.27 6.62
CA ASN A 257 -9.21 -2.42 7.38
C ASN A 257 -9.93 -1.41 8.32
N PRO A 258 -11.05 -0.76 7.92
CA PRO A 258 -11.79 0.10 8.84
C PRO A 258 -12.31 -0.64 10.07
N VAL A 259 -12.78 -1.89 9.90
CA VAL A 259 -13.28 -2.73 10.98
C VAL A 259 -12.13 -3.09 11.94
N LEU A 260 -10.97 -3.48 11.40
CA LEU A 260 -9.78 -3.75 12.19
C LEU A 260 -9.29 -2.52 12.96
N ARG A 261 -9.24 -1.36 12.31
CA ARG A 261 -8.87 -0.08 12.95
C ARG A 261 -9.73 0.20 14.18
N ASP A 262 -11.03 0.15 14.01
CA ASP A 262 -11.99 0.51 15.06
C ASP A 262 -11.88 -0.47 16.24
N TRP A 263 -11.74 -1.76 15.94
CA TRP A 263 -11.47 -2.79 16.93
C TRP A 263 -10.18 -2.53 17.72
N LEU A 264 -9.05 -2.31 17.04
CA LEU A 264 -7.76 -2.06 17.69
C LEU A 264 -7.80 -0.79 18.54
N LYS A 265 -8.48 0.25 18.08
CA LYS A 265 -8.65 1.51 18.81
C LYS A 265 -9.46 1.32 20.09
N GLU A 266 -10.60 0.64 20.01
CA GLU A 266 -11.45 0.35 21.17
C GLU A 266 -10.71 -0.49 22.21
N HIS A 267 -9.91 -1.45 21.76
CA HIS A 267 -9.20 -2.40 22.63
C HIS A 267 -7.80 -1.94 23.02
N ALA A 268 -7.31 -0.79 22.54
CA ALA A 268 -5.95 -0.31 22.77
C ALA A 268 -5.60 -0.18 24.28
N GLY A 269 -6.59 0.13 25.12
CA GLY A 269 -6.41 0.30 26.57
C GLY A 269 -6.42 -0.99 27.39
N THR A 270 -6.69 -2.15 26.78
CA THR A 270 -6.94 -3.41 27.51
C THR A 270 -5.66 -4.14 27.94
N SER A 271 -4.54 -3.93 27.24
CA SER A 271 -3.23 -4.49 27.58
C SER A 271 -2.10 -3.68 26.93
N GLU A 272 -0.87 -3.84 27.44
CA GLU A 272 0.30 -3.19 26.82
C GLU A 272 0.53 -3.70 25.38
N LEU A 273 0.31 -5.00 25.13
CA LEU A 273 0.39 -5.54 23.79
C LEU A 273 -0.62 -4.87 22.84
N ASN A 274 -1.88 -4.68 23.27
CA ASN A 274 -2.91 -4.05 22.43
C ASN A 274 -2.62 -2.56 22.19
N LYS A 275 -2.03 -1.87 23.17
CA LYS A 275 -1.55 -0.50 23.00
C LYS A 275 -0.42 -0.42 21.96
N LEU A 276 0.51 -1.36 21.96
CA LEU A 276 1.60 -1.45 20.98
C LEU A 276 1.06 -1.76 19.58
N LYS A 277 0.13 -2.72 19.46
CA LYS A 277 -0.56 -3.04 18.19
C LYS A 277 -1.23 -1.80 17.61
N TRP A 278 -2.01 -1.09 18.42
CA TRP A 278 -2.67 0.15 18.00
C TRP A 278 -1.68 1.24 17.59
N SER A 279 -0.60 1.41 18.35
CA SER A 279 0.41 2.41 18.05
C SER A 279 1.13 2.13 16.73
N TYR A 280 1.44 0.86 16.44
CA TYR A 280 2.10 0.48 15.19
C TYR A 280 1.13 0.48 14.00
N TYR A 281 -0.13 0.09 14.21
CA TYR A 281 -1.20 0.23 13.24
C TYR A 281 -1.38 1.69 12.80
N LEU A 282 -1.38 2.66 13.73
CA LEU A 282 -1.53 4.08 13.41
C LEU A 282 -0.44 4.61 12.47
N ILE A 283 0.76 4.06 12.53
CA ILE A 283 1.88 4.44 11.66
C ILE A 283 1.69 3.84 10.27
N ASN A 284 1.39 2.55 10.20
CA ASN A 284 1.32 1.81 8.93
C ASN A 284 -0.04 1.94 8.22
N LYS A 285 -1.07 2.42 8.93
CA LYS A 285 -2.48 2.49 8.51
C LYS A 285 -3.06 1.17 7.99
N SER A 286 -2.39 0.07 8.32
CA SER A 286 -2.70 -1.28 7.90
C SER A 286 -1.98 -2.24 8.86
N PRO A 287 -2.35 -3.54 8.86
CA PRO A 287 -1.67 -4.59 9.63
C PRO A 287 -0.30 -5.03 9.07
N TRP A 288 0.19 -4.39 8.00
CA TRP A 288 1.47 -4.70 7.35
C TRP A 288 2.51 -3.60 7.58
N SER A 289 3.75 -4.00 7.78
CA SER A 289 4.85 -3.07 8.10
C SER A 289 5.43 -2.40 6.85
N CYS A 290 5.31 -1.08 6.76
CA CYS A 290 5.89 -0.31 5.65
C CYS A 290 7.43 -0.33 5.61
N LEU A 291 8.09 -0.67 6.72
CA LEU A 291 9.55 -0.78 6.80
C LEU A 291 10.08 -2.22 6.71
N ASP A 292 9.20 -3.22 6.76
CA ASP A 292 9.56 -4.64 6.69
C ASP A 292 8.85 -5.31 5.51
N GLU A 293 8.92 -4.70 4.32
CA GLU A 293 8.43 -5.29 3.06
C GLU A 293 6.96 -5.77 3.09
N ASP A 294 6.08 -5.03 3.78
CA ASP A 294 4.69 -5.40 4.04
C ASP A 294 4.50 -6.73 4.80
N GLU A 295 5.47 -7.15 5.61
CA GLU A 295 5.27 -8.24 6.56
C GLU A 295 4.15 -7.89 7.56
N ALA A 296 3.22 -8.82 7.73
CA ALA A 296 2.15 -8.69 8.71
C ALA A 296 2.69 -8.78 10.15
N PHE A 297 2.32 -7.81 10.98
CA PHE A 297 2.65 -7.81 12.41
C PHE A 297 1.44 -8.21 13.30
N LEU A 298 0.28 -8.45 12.67
CA LEU A 298 -0.94 -8.97 13.28
C LEU A 298 -1.30 -10.32 12.65
N THR A 299 -2.24 -11.02 13.28
CA THR A 299 -2.86 -12.25 12.78
C THR A 299 -4.38 -12.17 12.94
N THR A 300 -5.13 -13.13 12.39
CA THR A 300 -6.59 -13.24 12.62
C THR A 300 -6.97 -13.36 14.09
N ALA A 301 -6.09 -13.85 14.97
CA ALA A 301 -6.33 -13.85 16.42
C ALA A 301 -6.36 -12.42 17.03
N ASP A 302 -5.81 -11.43 16.33
CA ASP A 302 -5.82 -10.03 16.72
C ASP A 302 -6.95 -9.22 16.07
N SER A 303 -7.70 -9.83 15.15
CA SER A 303 -8.71 -9.13 14.34
C SER A 303 -10.03 -8.93 15.08
N ALA A 304 -10.93 -8.17 14.44
CA ALA A 304 -12.21 -7.81 15.01
C ALA A 304 -13.12 -9.02 15.20
N ILE A 305 -13.79 -9.08 16.35
CA ILE A 305 -14.89 -10.02 16.57
C ILE A 305 -16.15 -9.41 15.96
N ARG A 306 -16.81 -10.17 15.07
CA ARG A 306 -18.07 -9.79 14.45
C ARG A 306 -19.16 -10.76 14.88
N LEU A 307 -20.33 -10.21 15.21
CA LEU A 307 -21.53 -10.98 15.52
C LEU A 307 -22.42 -11.04 14.27
N LEU A 308 -22.74 -12.25 13.83
CA LEU A 308 -23.80 -12.52 12.87
C LEU A 308 -25.04 -12.98 13.66
N SER A 309 -25.98 -12.06 13.90
CA SER A 309 -27.24 -12.39 14.57
C SER A 309 -28.12 -13.24 13.66
N GLU A 310 -28.63 -14.38 14.15
CA GLU A 310 -29.66 -15.13 13.43
C GLU A 310 -30.95 -14.30 13.30
N GLU A 311 -31.58 -14.38 12.13
CA GLU A 311 -33.04 -14.26 12.05
C GLU A 311 -33.64 -15.52 12.71
N ASN A 312 -33.88 -15.44 14.03
CA ASN A 312 -34.59 -16.39 14.90
C ASN A 312 -35.11 -17.68 14.23
N GLY A 313 -34.51 -18.85 14.50
CA GLY A 313 -35.04 -20.10 13.95
C GLY A 313 -34.80 -21.41 14.70
N LYS A 314 -33.55 -21.82 14.95
CA LYS A 314 -33.28 -23.25 15.19
C LYS A 314 -32.78 -23.64 16.59
N VAL A 315 -32.05 -22.77 17.30
CA VAL A 315 -31.45 -23.14 18.59
C VAL A 315 -31.89 -22.21 19.72
N ASN A 316 -32.51 -22.79 20.77
CA ASN A 316 -32.95 -22.04 21.94
C ASN A 316 -31.76 -21.36 22.65
N ASN A 317 -31.87 -20.05 22.88
CA ASN A 317 -30.87 -19.19 23.53
C ASN A 317 -29.55 -18.96 22.76
N TRP A 318 -29.45 -19.35 21.48
CA TRP A 318 -28.33 -18.95 20.64
C TRP A 318 -28.50 -17.49 20.20
N ARG A 319 -27.50 -16.64 20.44
CA ARG A 319 -27.56 -15.18 20.18
C ARG A 319 -27.00 -14.78 18.81
N GLY A 320 -26.57 -15.76 18.02
CA GLY A 320 -25.85 -15.58 16.77
C GLY A 320 -24.42 -16.12 16.84
N LEU A 321 -23.76 -16.11 15.68
CA LEU A 321 -22.40 -16.61 15.50
C LEU A 321 -21.38 -15.48 15.62
N GLU A 322 -20.50 -15.57 16.61
CA GLU A 322 -19.34 -14.69 16.71
C GLU A 322 -18.13 -15.30 15.99
N TYR A 323 -17.50 -14.52 15.12
CA TYR A 323 -16.33 -14.93 14.35
C TYR A 323 -15.28 -13.82 14.29
N ARG A 324 -14.02 -14.21 14.04
CA ARG A 324 -12.93 -13.28 13.74
C ARG A 324 -12.98 -12.87 12.28
N ALA A 325 -12.97 -11.57 12.00
CA ALA A 325 -12.80 -11.08 10.65
C ALA A 325 -11.43 -11.56 10.11
N ALA A 326 -11.44 -12.38 9.09
CA ALA A 326 -10.28 -12.93 8.41
C ALA A 326 -9.32 -11.83 7.98
N PHE A 327 -8.04 -12.10 8.14
CA PHE A 327 -6.94 -11.20 7.83
C PHE A 327 -5.89 -11.97 7.03
N PRO A 328 -5.57 -11.56 5.78
CA PRO A 328 -4.55 -12.25 5.00
C PRO A 328 -3.16 -11.85 5.51
N MET A 329 -2.33 -12.84 5.84
CA MET A 329 -0.94 -12.61 6.29
C MET A 329 -0.09 -11.91 5.23
N SER A 330 -0.34 -12.17 3.94
CA SER A 330 0.27 -11.46 2.83
C SER A 330 -0.63 -10.32 2.37
N LYS A 331 -0.06 -9.13 2.23
CA LYS A 331 -0.79 -7.98 1.69
C LYS A 331 -1.25 -8.27 0.25
N PRO A 332 -2.55 -8.13 -0.08
CA PRO A 332 -3.02 -8.31 -1.45
C PRO A 332 -2.31 -7.33 -2.41
N PRO A 333 -1.70 -7.80 -3.52
CA PRO A 333 -0.94 -6.92 -4.41
C PRO A 333 -1.82 -5.89 -5.12
N GLY A 334 -3.09 -6.21 -5.38
CA GLY A 334 -4.08 -5.26 -5.91
C GLY A 334 -4.77 -4.41 -4.85
N ALA A 335 -4.33 -4.48 -3.58
CA ALA A 335 -4.99 -3.90 -2.42
C ALA A 335 -6.51 -4.19 -2.45
N ASN A 336 -7.36 -3.16 -2.37
CA ASN A 336 -8.82 -3.29 -2.56
C ASN A 336 -9.32 -2.64 -3.88
N PHE A 337 -8.43 -2.46 -4.86
CA PHE A 337 -8.80 -1.87 -6.15
C PHE A 337 -9.34 -2.90 -7.16
N TYR A 338 -9.03 -4.17 -6.93
CA TYR A 338 -9.39 -5.30 -7.78
C TYR A 338 -10.01 -6.40 -6.93
N PRO A 339 -10.75 -7.35 -7.54
CA PRO A 339 -11.15 -8.56 -6.83
C PRO A 339 -9.90 -9.30 -6.31
N PRO A 340 -9.90 -9.79 -5.05
CA PRO A 340 -8.70 -10.30 -4.40
C PRO A 340 -8.14 -11.57 -5.04
N ASP A 341 -8.96 -12.28 -5.80
CA ASP A 341 -8.63 -13.52 -6.51
C ASP A 341 -8.29 -13.30 -8.00
N MET A 342 -8.43 -12.06 -8.50
CA MET A 342 -8.21 -11.73 -9.90
C MET A 342 -6.72 -11.80 -10.23
N ASP A 343 -6.37 -12.62 -11.21
CA ASP A 343 -5.02 -12.65 -11.76
C ASP A 343 -4.85 -11.68 -12.94
N LYS A 344 -3.59 -11.49 -13.36
CA LYS A 344 -3.28 -10.58 -14.47
C LYS A 344 -3.87 -11.04 -15.80
N MET A 345 -3.93 -12.35 -16.05
CA MET A 345 -4.42 -12.89 -17.31
C MET A 345 -5.92 -12.63 -17.46
N GLU A 346 -6.68 -12.84 -16.40
CA GLU A 346 -8.10 -12.55 -16.37
C GLU A 346 -8.38 -11.07 -16.67
N PHE A 347 -7.66 -10.15 -16.02
CA PHE A 347 -7.78 -8.73 -16.28
C PHE A 347 -7.46 -8.39 -17.73
N GLU A 348 -6.38 -8.93 -18.30
CA GLU A 348 -5.97 -8.67 -19.69
C GLU A 348 -7.01 -9.18 -20.70
N ILE A 349 -7.51 -10.41 -20.53
CA ILE A 349 -8.55 -10.98 -21.39
C ILE A 349 -9.83 -10.14 -21.34
N TRP A 350 -10.27 -9.78 -20.13
CA TRP A 350 -11.44 -8.94 -19.95
C TRP A 350 -11.24 -7.56 -20.57
N LYS A 351 -10.13 -6.88 -20.27
CA LYS A 351 -9.78 -5.57 -20.82
C LYS A 351 -9.77 -5.59 -22.35
N ASP A 352 -9.15 -6.60 -22.95
CA ASP A 352 -9.03 -6.70 -24.41
C ASP A 352 -10.37 -6.96 -25.10
N SER A 353 -11.37 -7.45 -24.36
CA SER A 353 -12.75 -7.56 -24.83
C SER A 353 -13.51 -6.22 -24.83
N LEU A 354 -13.02 -5.21 -24.11
CA LEU A 354 -13.67 -3.90 -23.98
C LEU A 354 -13.39 -2.98 -25.18
N LYS A 355 -14.22 -1.95 -25.35
CA LYS A 355 -13.95 -0.86 -26.31
C LYS A 355 -12.75 -0.03 -25.83
N LYS A 356 -12.06 0.64 -26.76
CA LYS A 356 -10.85 1.45 -26.44
C LYS A 356 -11.04 2.47 -25.31
N ASP A 357 -12.18 3.15 -25.24
CA ASP A 357 -12.42 4.13 -24.17
C ASP A 357 -12.61 3.46 -22.81
N GLN A 358 -13.28 2.30 -22.77
CA GLN A 358 -13.42 1.48 -21.57
C GLN A 358 -12.10 0.84 -21.14
N GLN A 359 -11.22 0.50 -22.09
CA GLN A 359 -9.85 0.05 -21.77
C GLN A 359 -9.06 1.14 -21.04
N LYS A 360 -9.19 2.39 -21.48
CA LYS A 360 -8.58 3.55 -20.79
C LYS A 360 -9.17 3.74 -19.40
N GLU A 361 -10.48 3.60 -19.23
CA GLU A 361 -11.12 3.67 -17.91
C GLU A 361 -10.67 2.53 -16.99
N ALA A 362 -10.56 1.30 -17.50
CA ALA A 362 -10.12 0.13 -16.76
C ALA A 362 -8.65 0.25 -16.29
N THR A 363 -7.81 0.89 -17.09
CA THR A 363 -6.37 1.13 -16.80
C THR A 363 -6.09 2.49 -16.19
N GLY A 364 -7.11 3.33 -16.03
CA GLY A 364 -6.99 4.68 -15.50
C GLY A 364 -6.89 4.75 -13.98
N PHE A 365 -6.51 5.93 -13.50
CA PHE A 365 -6.23 6.23 -12.09
C PHE A 365 -7.44 6.13 -11.16
N PHE A 366 -8.63 6.49 -11.64
CA PHE A 366 -9.77 6.85 -10.79
C PHE A 366 -10.94 5.86 -10.87
N THR A 367 -10.63 4.57 -11.06
CA THR A 367 -11.61 3.48 -11.12
C THR A 367 -11.16 2.26 -10.33
N VAL A 368 -12.09 1.54 -9.72
CA VAL A 368 -11.87 0.19 -9.19
C VAL A 368 -12.50 -0.84 -10.13
N ILE A 369 -11.98 -2.06 -10.08
CA ILE A 369 -12.53 -3.22 -10.80
C ILE A 369 -13.24 -4.11 -9.80
N LYS A 370 -14.45 -4.54 -10.14
CA LYS A 370 -15.29 -5.38 -9.27
C LYS A 370 -15.87 -6.55 -10.08
N ARG A 371 -16.38 -7.56 -9.37
CA ARG A 371 -17.13 -8.69 -9.93
C ARG A 371 -18.62 -8.53 -9.70
N HIS A 372 -19.45 -8.91 -10.67
CA HIS A 372 -20.91 -8.91 -10.48
C HIS A 372 -21.33 -9.98 -9.46
N SER A 373 -20.69 -11.14 -9.51
CA SER A 373 -20.87 -12.27 -8.59
C SER A 373 -20.69 -11.87 -7.11
N GLU A 374 -19.67 -11.06 -6.77
CA GLU A 374 -19.44 -10.53 -5.42
C GLU A 374 -20.60 -9.64 -4.91
N SER A 375 -21.26 -8.89 -5.79
CA SER A 375 -22.39 -8.02 -5.43
C SER A 375 -23.65 -8.82 -5.09
N ILE A 376 -23.91 -9.87 -5.85
CA ILE A 376 -25.07 -10.78 -5.68
C ILE A 376 -24.98 -11.51 -4.33
N LEU A 377 -23.80 -11.97 -3.93
CA LEU A 377 -23.61 -12.69 -2.66
C LEU A 377 -23.72 -11.82 -1.41
N ASN A 378 -23.66 -10.49 -1.55
CA ASN A 378 -23.95 -9.55 -0.46
C ASN A 378 -25.44 -9.15 -0.42
N SER A 379 -26.22 -9.47 -1.46
CA SER A 379 -27.63 -9.11 -1.64
C SER A 379 -28.49 -10.36 -1.96
N HIS A 380 -28.56 -11.27 -0.98
CA HIS A 380 -29.28 -12.55 -1.01
C HIS A 380 -28.79 -13.60 -2.05
N PRO A 381 -28.70 -14.91 -1.68
CA PRO A 381 -27.92 -15.91 -2.42
C PRO A 381 -28.51 -16.39 -3.76
N HIS A 382 -29.55 -15.75 -4.31
CA HIS A 382 -30.34 -16.30 -5.44
C HIS A 382 -30.51 -15.33 -6.63
N GLY A 383 -29.60 -14.38 -6.81
CA GLY A 383 -29.59 -13.55 -8.02
C GLY A 383 -29.13 -14.33 -9.25
N ASN A 384 -29.94 -14.32 -10.33
CA ASN A 384 -29.58 -14.92 -11.62
C ASN A 384 -28.22 -14.41 -12.12
N LYS A 385 -27.28 -15.32 -12.44
CA LYS A 385 -26.03 -15.03 -13.15
C LYS A 385 -26.34 -14.16 -14.37
N THR A 386 -25.68 -13.00 -14.49
CA THR A 386 -25.84 -12.12 -15.64
C THR A 386 -25.31 -12.81 -16.90
N SER A 387 -25.99 -12.63 -18.03
CA SER A 387 -25.63 -13.20 -19.35
C SER A 387 -24.31 -12.62 -19.94
N ALA A 388 -23.47 -11.96 -19.14
CA ALA A 388 -22.24 -11.35 -19.60
C ALA A 388 -21.15 -12.42 -19.78
N THR A 389 -20.34 -12.28 -20.83
CA THR A 389 -19.23 -13.20 -21.13
C THR A 389 -18.07 -13.09 -20.13
N HIS A 390 -18.03 -12.03 -19.33
CA HIS A 390 -17.03 -11.77 -18.31
C HIS A 390 -17.71 -11.17 -17.07
N ASP A 391 -17.22 -11.50 -15.88
CA ASP A 391 -17.79 -11.10 -14.60
C ASP A 391 -17.26 -9.76 -14.06
N LEU A 392 -16.16 -9.25 -14.65
CA LEU A 392 -15.52 -8.00 -14.24
C LEU A 392 -16.23 -6.76 -14.81
N TYR A 393 -16.29 -5.68 -14.02
CA TYR A 393 -16.78 -4.37 -14.44
C TYR A 393 -16.04 -3.20 -13.75
N ILE A 394 -16.13 -2.02 -14.36
CA ILE A 394 -15.47 -0.77 -13.92
C ILE A 394 -16.41 0.01 -13.01
N VAL A 395 -15.91 0.51 -11.89
CA VAL A 395 -16.61 1.46 -11.01
C VAL A 395 -15.75 2.71 -10.80
N PRO A 396 -16.22 3.92 -11.14
CA PRO A 396 -15.49 5.16 -10.89
C PRO A 396 -15.40 5.46 -9.39
N TYR A 397 -14.34 6.13 -8.94
CA TYR A 397 -14.14 6.49 -7.54
C TYR A 397 -15.28 7.34 -6.97
N SER A 398 -15.84 8.25 -7.77
CA SER A 398 -17.01 9.07 -7.39
C SER A 398 -18.24 8.23 -7.01
N GLU A 399 -18.36 7.01 -7.52
CA GLU A 399 -19.43 6.08 -7.17
C GLU A 399 -19.00 5.08 -6.07
N GLU A 400 -17.80 4.50 -6.16
CA GLU A 400 -17.27 3.58 -5.13
C GLU A 400 -17.22 4.24 -3.74
N TYR A 401 -16.76 5.50 -3.69
CA TYR A 401 -16.56 6.24 -2.45
C TYR A 401 -17.59 7.36 -2.26
N LYS A 402 -18.73 7.30 -2.97
CA LYS A 402 -19.73 8.38 -3.07
C LYS A 402 -20.11 9.03 -1.76
N ALA A 403 -20.42 8.24 -0.73
CA ALA A 403 -20.84 8.77 0.57
C ALA A 403 -19.75 9.60 1.25
N LEU A 404 -18.49 9.14 1.18
CA LEU A 404 -17.34 9.82 1.74
C LEU A 404 -16.99 11.06 0.89
N LEU A 405 -16.97 10.91 -0.43
CA LEU A 405 -16.66 12.00 -1.37
C LEU A 405 -17.70 13.13 -1.34
N THR A 406 -18.98 12.81 -1.17
CA THR A 406 -20.03 13.82 -0.96
C THR A 406 -19.77 14.64 0.31
N LYS A 407 -19.44 13.96 1.41
CA LYS A 407 -19.10 14.65 2.67
C LYS A 407 -17.85 15.54 2.52
N ALA A 408 -16.82 15.04 1.82
CA ALA A 408 -15.61 15.82 1.56
C ALA A 408 -15.89 17.03 0.65
N ALA A 409 -16.66 16.85 -0.42
CA ALA A 409 -17.06 17.91 -1.34
C ALA A 409 -17.86 19.01 -0.63
N ASP A 410 -18.83 18.66 0.22
CA ASP A 410 -19.58 19.63 1.01
C ASP A 410 -18.68 20.48 1.92
N LEU A 411 -17.66 19.86 2.53
CA LEU A 411 -16.70 20.56 3.38
C LEU A 411 -15.78 21.48 2.56
N LEU A 412 -15.33 21.05 1.38
CA LEU A 412 -14.51 21.86 0.47
C LEU A 412 -15.29 23.03 -0.13
N HIS A 413 -16.57 22.85 -0.49
CA HIS A 413 -17.43 23.96 -0.91
C HIS A 413 -17.61 25.00 0.19
N LYS A 414 -17.84 24.57 1.44
CA LYS A 414 -17.88 25.46 2.61
C LYS A 414 -16.56 26.21 2.78
N ALA A 415 -15.43 25.50 2.72
CA ALA A 415 -14.09 26.08 2.80
C ALA A 415 -13.85 27.15 1.72
N GLY A 416 -14.23 26.87 0.47
CA GLY A 416 -14.14 27.79 -0.66
C GLY A 416 -15.07 29.00 -0.55
N ASN A 417 -16.23 28.85 0.10
CA ASN A 417 -17.13 29.97 0.39
C ASN A 417 -16.61 30.87 1.53
N THR A 418 -15.79 30.33 2.42
CA THR A 418 -15.21 31.05 3.57
C THR A 418 -13.96 31.83 3.20
N THR A 419 -13.12 31.33 2.27
CA THR A 419 -11.84 32.00 1.94
C THR A 419 -12.04 33.27 1.12
N ASN A 420 -11.17 34.26 1.36
CA ASN A 420 -11.05 35.46 0.55
C ASN A 420 -10.04 35.34 -0.60
N SER A 421 -9.23 34.27 -0.66
CA SER A 421 -8.27 34.06 -1.75
C SER A 421 -9.00 33.53 -3.00
N PRO A 422 -8.96 34.24 -4.15
CA PRO A 422 -9.65 33.79 -5.36
C PRO A 422 -9.11 32.47 -5.91
N SER A 423 -7.79 32.25 -5.87
CA SER A 423 -7.14 31.03 -6.36
C SER A 423 -7.49 29.83 -5.48
N LEU A 424 -7.44 30.00 -4.15
CA LEU A 424 -7.83 28.95 -3.20
C LEU A 424 -9.32 28.64 -3.31
N LYS A 425 -10.18 29.65 -3.48
CA LYS A 425 -11.61 29.45 -3.72
C LYS A 425 -11.87 28.59 -4.96
N ARG A 426 -11.21 28.92 -6.07
CA ARG A 426 -11.32 28.13 -7.31
C ARG A 426 -10.87 26.69 -7.09
N LEU A 427 -9.73 26.47 -6.46
CA LEU A 427 -9.23 25.13 -6.15
C LEU A 427 -10.24 24.34 -5.31
N LEU A 428 -10.71 24.91 -4.19
CA LEU A 428 -11.60 24.20 -3.27
C LEU A 428 -12.95 23.86 -3.90
N HIS A 429 -13.53 24.75 -4.71
CA HIS A 429 -14.78 24.47 -5.44
C HIS A 429 -14.58 23.45 -6.55
N SER A 430 -13.60 23.65 -7.43
CA SER A 430 -13.34 22.71 -8.54
C SER A 430 -12.94 21.32 -8.04
N LYS A 431 -12.20 21.21 -6.93
CA LYS A 431 -11.86 19.91 -6.33
C LYS A 431 -13.06 19.22 -5.70
N ALA A 432 -13.97 19.96 -5.07
CA ALA A 432 -15.24 19.43 -4.58
C ALA A 432 -16.09 18.87 -5.74
N ASP A 433 -16.18 19.59 -6.85
CA ASP A 433 -16.89 19.15 -8.05
C ASP A 433 -16.22 17.91 -8.67
N ALA A 434 -14.89 17.87 -8.71
CA ALA A 434 -14.10 16.73 -9.22
C ALA A 434 -14.35 15.43 -8.43
N PHE A 435 -14.51 15.51 -7.12
CA PHE A 435 -14.86 14.34 -6.29
C PHE A 435 -16.19 13.69 -6.69
N LEU A 436 -17.13 14.48 -7.23
CA LEU A 436 -18.44 13.99 -7.64
C LEU A 436 -18.50 13.63 -9.13
N SER A 437 -17.74 14.33 -9.97
CA SER A 437 -17.69 14.09 -11.41
C SER A 437 -16.71 12.98 -11.83
N ASN A 438 -15.73 12.66 -10.98
CA ASN A 438 -14.59 11.80 -11.28
C ASN A 438 -13.59 12.37 -12.31
N ASP A 439 -13.71 13.64 -12.69
CA ASP A 439 -12.76 14.33 -13.58
C ASP A 439 -12.00 15.41 -12.82
N TYR A 440 -10.70 15.18 -12.64
CA TYR A 440 -9.81 16.01 -11.83
C TYR A 440 -9.10 17.11 -12.63
N TYR A 441 -9.26 17.14 -13.97
CA TYR A 441 -8.45 17.96 -14.86
C TYR A 441 -8.44 19.46 -14.51
N ASP A 442 -9.60 20.11 -14.41
CA ASP A 442 -9.67 21.55 -14.07
C ASP A 442 -9.19 21.82 -12.64
N SER A 443 -9.50 20.92 -11.71
CA SER A 443 -9.13 21.08 -10.30
C SER A 443 -7.61 20.99 -10.07
N ASP A 444 -6.91 20.16 -10.84
CA ASP A 444 -5.46 20.04 -10.76
C ASP A 444 -4.75 21.21 -11.45
N ILE A 445 -5.33 21.76 -12.53
CA ILE A 445 -4.86 23.05 -13.06
C ILE A 445 -5.06 24.17 -12.03
N ALA A 446 -6.21 24.22 -11.36
CA ALA A 446 -6.46 25.20 -10.30
C ALA A 446 -5.48 25.03 -9.11
N TRP A 447 -5.05 23.81 -8.82
CA TRP A 447 -4.02 23.51 -7.83
C TRP A 447 -2.63 23.99 -8.25
N MET A 448 -2.24 23.77 -9.51
CA MET A 448 -0.97 24.28 -10.04
C MET A 448 -0.90 25.82 -10.03
N GLU A 449 -2.03 26.47 -10.30
CA GLU A 449 -2.18 27.93 -10.33
C GLU A 449 -2.45 28.54 -8.94
N LEU A 450 -2.36 27.75 -7.86
CA LEU A 450 -2.64 28.20 -6.50
C LEU A 450 -1.66 29.29 -6.04
N ASP A 451 -2.19 30.48 -5.78
CA ASP A 451 -1.48 31.59 -5.13
C ASP A 451 -2.20 32.00 -3.84
N SER A 452 -1.81 31.37 -2.73
CA SER A 452 -2.45 31.52 -1.43
C SER A 452 -1.44 31.24 -0.31
N LYS A 453 -1.67 31.82 0.87
CA LYS A 453 -0.90 31.49 2.08
C LYS A 453 -1.21 30.10 2.59
N LEU A 454 -2.47 29.68 2.52
CA LEU A 454 -2.88 28.31 2.81
C LEU A 454 -2.72 27.48 1.53
N ASP A 455 -1.84 26.48 1.59
CA ASP A 455 -1.60 25.51 0.51
C ASP A 455 -2.34 24.21 0.83
N VAL A 456 -3.08 23.70 -0.16
CA VAL A 456 -3.98 22.55 -0.01
C VAL A 456 -3.76 21.60 -1.17
N THR A 457 -3.24 20.42 -0.87
CA THR A 457 -3.24 19.26 -1.78
C THR A 457 -4.21 18.24 -1.21
N ILE A 458 -5.23 17.84 -1.97
CA ILE A 458 -6.24 16.86 -1.53
C ILE A 458 -6.87 16.16 -2.73
N GLY A 459 -6.84 14.83 -2.75
CA GLY A 459 -7.40 14.03 -3.84
C GLY A 459 -6.68 12.70 -4.05
N PRO A 460 -7.03 11.96 -5.12
CA PRO A 460 -6.36 10.74 -5.51
C PRO A 460 -5.14 11.04 -6.40
N TYR A 461 -3.95 10.57 -6.02
CA TYR A 461 -2.71 10.92 -6.73
C TYR A 461 -1.78 9.74 -7.00
N GLU A 462 -1.23 9.12 -5.95
CA GLU A 462 -0.14 8.15 -6.08
C GLU A 462 -0.64 6.73 -6.31
N THR A 463 0.12 5.89 -7.02
CA THR A 463 -0.32 4.53 -7.38
C THR A 463 0.44 3.40 -6.68
N TYR A 464 1.30 3.72 -5.71
CA TYR A 464 2.21 2.76 -5.06
C TYR A 464 1.51 1.62 -4.31
N GLU A 465 0.27 1.82 -3.86
CA GLU A 465 -0.52 0.80 -3.17
C GLU A 465 -1.02 -0.30 -4.14
N ASP A 466 -1.16 0.02 -5.44
CA ASP A 466 -1.43 -0.95 -6.49
C ASP A 466 -0.11 -1.59 -6.97
N LYS A 467 0.30 -2.66 -6.28
CA LYS A 467 1.47 -3.46 -6.68
C LYS A 467 1.17 -4.43 -7.82
N LEU A 468 -0.09 -4.57 -8.24
CA LEU A 468 -0.46 -5.48 -9.32
C LEU A 468 -0.11 -4.85 -10.68
N PHE A 469 -0.55 -3.61 -10.90
CA PHE A 469 -0.34 -2.90 -12.17
C PHE A 469 0.23 -1.48 -12.01
N GLY A 470 0.09 -0.85 -10.85
CA GLY A 470 0.47 0.55 -10.62
C GLY A 470 -0.46 1.56 -11.31
N TYR A 471 -1.71 1.17 -11.60
CA TYR A 471 -2.70 2.01 -12.26
C TYR A 471 -3.50 2.85 -11.26
N LYS A 472 -3.80 2.32 -10.07
CA LYS A 472 -4.89 2.86 -9.23
C LYS A 472 -4.40 3.86 -8.20
N ALA A 473 -4.96 5.06 -8.23
CA ALA A 473 -4.52 6.15 -7.37
C ALA A 473 -5.10 6.05 -5.94
N THR A 474 -4.32 6.38 -4.92
CA THR A 474 -4.72 6.46 -3.52
C THR A 474 -5.12 7.89 -3.14
N PHE A 475 -6.12 8.03 -2.26
CA PHE A 475 -6.50 9.32 -1.71
C PHE A 475 -5.51 9.76 -0.63
N GLU A 476 -5.07 11.01 -0.72
CA GLU A 476 -4.20 11.65 0.25
C GLU A 476 -4.49 13.14 0.40
N ALA A 477 -3.93 13.75 1.44
CA ALA A 477 -4.00 15.18 1.67
C ALA A 477 -2.75 15.71 2.38
N TYR A 478 -2.28 16.88 1.94
CA TYR A 478 -1.27 17.69 2.59
C TYR A 478 -1.79 19.12 2.71
N ILE A 479 -1.87 19.62 3.94
CA ILE A 479 -2.31 20.97 4.24
C ILE A 479 -1.18 21.70 4.95
N GLY A 480 -0.76 22.85 4.42
CA GLY A 480 0.31 23.63 5.02
C GLY A 480 0.22 25.12 4.75
N ILE A 481 1.16 25.85 5.33
CA ILE A 481 1.32 27.29 5.11
C ILE A 481 2.49 27.51 4.18
N ARG A 482 2.27 28.26 3.10
CA ARG A 482 3.33 28.61 2.16
C ARG A 482 4.38 29.51 2.83
N ASP A 483 5.62 29.05 2.79
CA ASP A 483 6.80 29.82 3.16
C ASP A 483 7.25 30.62 1.93
N ASP A 484 6.87 31.90 1.87
CA ASP A 484 7.17 32.75 0.71
C ASP A 484 8.67 33.03 0.59
N GLU A 485 9.42 33.07 1.70
CA GLU A 485 10.86 33.32 1.67
C GLU A 485 11.58 32.12 1.05
N ALA A 486 11.32 30.93 1.57
CA ALA A 486 11.89 29.70 1.02
C ALA A 486 11.42 29.47 -0.42
N THR A 487 10.13 29.69 -0.71
CA THR A 487 9.59 29.58 -2.08
C THR A 487 10.27 30.57 -3.05
N ALA A 488 10.55 31.80 -2.63
CA ALA A 488 11.27 32.76 -3.45
C ALA A 488 12.74 32.35 -3.69
N GLN A 489 13.40 31.74 -2.70
CA GLN A 489 14.73 31.16 -2.88
C GLN A 489 14.71 30.02 -3.93
N LEU A 490 13.62 29.24 -4.01
CA LEU A 490 13.48 28.19 -5.03
C LEU A 490 13.40 28.74 -6.45
N LYS A 491 12.75 29.91 -6.60
CA LYS A 491 12.63 30.58 -7.89
C LYS A 491 14.01 30.83 -8.51
N LEU A 492 15.05 31.03 -7.70
CA LEU A 492 16.43 31.11 -8.16
C LEU A 492 16.84 29.88 -8.96
N PHE A 493 16.57 28.66 -8.48
CA PHE A 493 16.95 27.43 -9.17
C PHE A 493 16.16 27.26 -10.46
N GLY A 494 14.84 27.47 -10.40
CA GLY A 494 13.95 27.42 -11.57
C GLY A 494 14.36 28.39 -12.68
N ASP A 495 14.63 29.65 -12.32
CA ASP A 495 15.05 30.71 -13.25
C ASP A 495 16.42 30.42 -13.89
N ASN A 496 17.25 29.59 -13.25
CA ASN A 496 18.61 29.27 -13.70
C ASN A 496 18.76 27.86 -14.29
N LEU A 497 17.69 27.06 -14.44
CA LEU A 497 17.81 25.70 -15.00
C LEU A 497 18.46 25.67 -16.38
N LYS A 498 18.11 26.62 -17.25
CA LYS A 498 18.72 26.72 -18.58
C LYS A 498 20.22 27.01 -18.50
N LEU A 499 20.62 27.90 -17.60
CA LEU A 499 22.03 28.20 -17.34
C LEU A 499 22.77 26.96 -16.83
N LEU A 500 22.15 26.18 -15.93
CA LEU A 500 22.68 24.93 -15.43
C LEU A 500 22.85 23.90 -16.56
N GLU A 501 21.81 23.65 -17.36
CA GLU A 501 21.85 22.72 -18.51
C GLU A 501 22.99 23.06 -19.48
N GLU A 502 23.10 24.34 -19.85
CA GLU A 502 24.12 24.84 -20.76
C GLU A 502 25.54 24.64 -20.23
N ASN A 503 25.71 24.50 -18.91
CA ASN A 503 27.01 24.34 -18.25
C ASN A 503 27.26 22.94 -17.68
N LEU A 504 26.29 22.01 -17.76
CA LEU A 504 26.44 20.64 -17.26
C LEU A 504 27.77 20.02 -17.70
N PRO A 505 28.44 19.23 -16.83
CA PRO A 505 29.76 18.66 -17.08
C PRO A 505 29.67 17.46 -18.04
N MET A 506 29.09 17.67 -19.21
CA MET A 506 28.92 16.69 -20.29
C MET A 506 29.17 17.32 -21.65
N ASP A 507 29.29 16.49 -22.69
CA ASP A 507 29.47 16.99 -24.06
C ASP A 507 28.27 17.86 -24.48
N SER A 508 28.57 18.99 -25.14
CA SER A 508 27.58 19.88 -25.73
C SER A 508 26.57 19.18 -26.66
N ALA A 509 26.96 18.08 -27.31
CA ALA A 509 26.07 17.31 -28.17
C ALA A 509 24.90 16.65 -27.44
N TYR A 510 25.01 16.48 -26.11
CA TYR A 510 24.01 15.82 -25.27
C TYR A 510 23.13 16.78 -24.47
N LYS A 511 23.41 18.09 -24.50
CA LYS A 511 22.65 19.10 -23.76
C LYS A 511 21.24 19.26 -24.32
N SER A 512 20.25 19.22 -23.44
CA SER A 512 18.86 19.46 -23.78
C SER A 512 18.69 20.90 -24.26
N LYS A 513 17.82 21.06 -25.27
CA LYS A 513 17.36 22.39 -25.72
C LYS A 513 16.07 22.80 -25.04
N ASP A 514 15.36 21.82 -24.49
CA ASP A 514 14.06 21.98 -23.85
C ASP A 514 14.27 21.75 -22.35
N VAL A 515 14.33 22.85 -21.60
CA VAL A 515 14.49 22.86 -20.15
C VAL A 515 13.34 23.65 -19.57
N ASN A 516 12.50 22.99 -18.79
CA ASN A 516 11.36 23.60 -18.13
C ASN A 516 11.43 23.32 -16.63
N ALA A 517 11.29 24.37 -15.82
CA ALA A 517 11.17 24.22 -14.38
C ALA A 517 9.73 23.93 -14.00
N ALA A 518 9.51 22.87 -13.23
CA ALA A 518 8.27 22.74 -12.46
C ALA A 518 8.21 23.90 -11.44
N PRO A 519 7.08 24.60 -11.29
CA PRO A 519 6.90 25.54 -10.19
C PRO A 519 7.06 24.79 -8.87
N ILE A 520 7.86 25.33 -7.95
CA ILE A 520 8.10 24.70 -6.64
C ILE A 520 7.52 25.60 -5.54
N ARG A 521 6.78 24.99 -4.61
CA ARG A 521 6.25 25.66 -3.42
C ARG A 521 6.85 25.03 -2.17
N VAL A 522 7.31 25.85 -1.23
CA VAL A 522 7.74 25.38 0.09
C VAL A 522 6.60 25.63 1.07
N ILE A 523 6.23 24.61 1.83
CA ILE A 523 5.19 24.71 2.85
C ILE A 523 5.66 24.19 4.20
N GLN A 524 5.09 24.77 5.26
CA GLN A 524 5.11 24.22 6.61
C GLN A 524 3.86 23.36 6.80
N LEU A 525 4.04 22.04 6.91
CA LEU A 525 2.95 21.09 7.05
C LEU A 525 2.19 21.30 8.36
N ILE A 526 0.87 21.49 8.29
CA ILE A 526 -0.03 21.57 9.45
C ILE A 526 -0.73 20.25 9.70
N TYR A 527 -1.14 19.55 8.64
CA TYR A 527 -1.91 18.31 8.72
C TYR A 527 -1.75 17.50 7.45
N ASN A 528 -1.75 16.17 7.59
CA ASN A 528 -1.82 15.25 6.46
C ASN A 528 -2.76 14.07 6.76
N ALA A 529 -3.27 13.42 5.73
CA ALA A 529 -4.23 12.32 5.82
C ALA A 529 -4.21 11.45 4.55
N GLY A 530 -4.87 10.28 4.60
CA GLY A 530 -4.89 9.31 3.50
C GLY A 530 -3.57 8.53 3.38
N ASP A 531 -3.00 8.44 2.18
CA ASP A 531 -1.76 7.70 1.89
C ASP A 531 -0.48 8.37 2.42
N VAL A 532 -0.40 8.50 3.74
CA VAL A 532 0.73 9.11 4.48
C VAL A 532 1.30 8.14 5.51
N LYS A 533 1.17 6.84 5.21
CA LYS A 533 1.61 5.72 6.05
C LYS A 533 3.13 5.61 6.10
N GLY A 534 3.67 5.09 7.20
CA GLY A 534 5.08 4.78 7.34
C GLY A 534 6.00 6.02 7.27
N PRO A 535 7.15 5.92 6.56
CA PRO A 535 8.08 7.04 6.40
C PRO A 535 7.40 8.27 5.78
N GLN A 536 7.60 9.44 6.39
CA GLN A 536 6.96 10.67 5.91
C GLN A 536 7.61 11.22 4.64
N THR A 537 6.76 11.61 3.69
CA THR A 537 7.08 12.37 2.48
C THR A 537 7.86 13.64 2.81
N LEU A 538 8.86 13.99 1.99
CA LEU A 538 9.62 15.25 2.12
C LEU A 538 9.21 16.26 1.06
N ALA A 539 8.98 15.77 -0.14
CA ALA A 539 8.45 16.52 -1.26
C ALA A 539 7.58 15.59 -2.11
N PHE A 540 6.71 16.17 -2.91
CA PHE A 540 5.92 15.45 -3.91
C PHE A 540 5.77 16.32 -5.15
N ASN A 541 5.61 15.68 -6.31
CA ASN A 541 5.49 16.33 -7.61
C ASN A 541 4.20 15.86 -8.30
N LEU A 542 3.29 16.78 -8.58
CA LEU A 542 1.92 16.48 -9.03
C LEU A 542 1.49 17.44 -10.15
N PRO A 543 0.42 17.14 -10.90
CA PRO A 543 -0.33 15.89 -10.91
C PRO A 543 0.40 14.77 -11.68
N ASN A 544 -0.01 13.52 -11.46
CA ASN A 544 0.49 12.35 -12.19
C ASN A 544 -0.21 12.14 -13.55
N ASP A 545 -1.36 12.81 -13.79
CA ASP A 545 -2.15 12.68 -15.02
C ASP A 545 -1.38 13.22 -16.25
N GLU A 546 -1.01 12.33 -17.16
CA GLU A 546 -0.16 12.66 -18.30
C GLU A 546 -0.81 13.68 -19.24
N ARG A 547 -2.14 13.83 -19.24
CA ARG A 547 -2.82 14.87 -20.02
C ARG A 547 -2.38 16.25 -19.55
N ILE A 548 -2.36 16.47 -18.24
CA ILE A 548 -1.97 17.74 -17.63
C ILE A 548 -0.46 17.93 -17.72
N VAL A 549 0.31 16.89 -17.46
CA VAL A 549 1.78 16.95 -17.55
C VAL A 549 2.22 17.39 -18.95
N ASN A 550 1.60 16.87 -20.01
CA ASN A 550 1.91 17.28 -21.38
C ASN A 550 1.47 18.71 -21.71
N ASP A 551 0.31 19.14 -21.21
CA ASP A 551 -0.26 20.45 -21.54
C ASP A 551 0.32 21.60 -20.70
N ARG A 552 0.68 21.35 -19.43
CA ARG A 552 1.00 22.35 -18.42
C ARG A 552 2.24 22.04 -17.57
N GLY A 553 2.77 20.82 -17.63
CA GLY A 553 3.84 20.35 -16.76
C GLY A 553 3.33 19.91 -15.38
N THR A 554 4.22 19.91 -14.40
CA THR A 554 3.94 19.53 -13.00
C THR A 554 4.30 20.67 -12.05
N SER A 555 3.85 20.59 -10.80
CA SER A 555 4.29 21.43 -9.70
C SER A 555 4.77 20.58 -8.53
N MET A 556 5.78 21.08 -7.85
CA MET A 556 6.39 20.39 -6.73
C MET A 556 6.12 21.13 -5.43
N VAL A 557 5.91 20.37 -4.37
CA VAL A 557 5.70 20.90 -3.02
C VAL A 557 6.70 20.27 -2.07
N MET A 558 7.39 21.11 -1.29
CA MET A 558 8.38 20.69 -0.29
C MET A 558 7.87 20.94 1.12
N LEU A 559 8.03 19.95 2.00
CA LEU A 559 7.59 19.98 3.39
C LEU A 559 8.76 20.38 4.30
N LYS A 560 8.92 21.68 4.54
CA LYS A 560 10.10 22.24 5.23
C LYS A 560 10.20 21.77 6.68
N ASN A 561 9.14 21.88 7.49
CA ASN A 561 9.16 21.43 8.89
C ASN A 561 9.31 19.90 9.05
N VAL A 562 8.86 19.11 8.06
CA VAL A 562 9.17 17.67 8.04
C VAL A 562 10.65 17.45 7.77
N SER A 563 11.23 18.22 6.85
CA SER A 563 12.67 18.22 6.56
C SER A 563 13.49 18.65 7.78
N GLU A 564 13.08 19.70 8.51
CA GLU A 564 13.69 20.15 9.76
C GLU A 564 13.66 19.05 10.82
N ALA A 565 12.53 18.35 10.94
CA ALA A 565 12.40 17.23 11.87
C ALA A 565 13.31 16.06 11.47
N LYS A 566 13.42 15.69 10.18
CA LYS A 566 14.35 14.65 9.73
C LYS A 566 15.80 15.07 9.98
N PHE A 567 16.13 16.31 9.69
CA PHE A 567 17.45 16.85 9.96
C PHE A 567 17.81 16.73 11.45
N LYS A 568 16.92 17.21 12.33
CA LYS A 568 17.15 17.22 13.78
C LYS A 568 17.20 15.83 14.41
N HIS A 569 16.25 14.96 14.07
CA HIS A 569 16.05 13.69 14.76
C HIS A 569 16.77 12.51 14.10
N ILE A 570 17.20 12.65 12.85
CA ILE A 570 17.84 11.58 12.08
C ILE A 570 19.23 12.02 11.62
N LEU A 571 19.35 13.13 10.89
CA LEU A 571 20.63 13.52 10.27
C LEU A 571 21.68 13.97 11.29
N LEU A 572 21.31 14.78 12.30
CA LEU A 572 22.24 15.22 13.33
C LEU A 572 22.78 14.06 14.19
N PRO A 573 21.97 13.10 14.67
CA PRO A 573 22.49 11.89 15.32
C PRO A 573 23.42 11.07 14.42
N ILE A 574 23.11 10.97 13.11
CA ILE A 574 23.99 10.30 12.15
C ILE A 574 25.33 11.02 12.04
N ALA A 575 25.31 12.35 11.89
CA ALA A 575 26.51 13.16 11.82
C ALA A 575 27.36 13.03 13.09
N ALA A 576 26.73 13.08 14.27
CA ALA A 576 27.41 12.91 15.55
C ALA A 576 28.16 11.57 15.64
N ALA A 577 27.56 10.50 15.12
CA ALA A 577 28.09 9.15 15.13
C ALA A 577 29.15 8.91 14.04
N CYS A 578 28.91 9.37 12.81
CA CYS A 578 29.66 8.92 11.63
C CYS A 578 30.57 9.99 11.02
N VAL A 579 30.34 11.28 11.25
CA VAL A 579 31.15 12.37 10.68
C VAL A 579 32.27 12.75 11.65
N ALA A 580 33.47 13.01 11.12
CA ALA A 580 34.64 13.45 11.89
C ALA A 580 34.33 14.70 12.72
N VAL A 581 34.79 14.73 13.98
CA VAL A 581 34.37 15.71 15.00
C VAL A 581 34.59 17.15 14.54
N GLU A 582 35.74 17.42 13.92
CA GLU A 582 36.14 18.72 13.39
C GLU A 582 35.32 19.21 12.18
N GLN A 583 34.47 18.36 11.60
CA GLN A 583 33.57 18.74 10.51
C GLN A 583 32.09 18.72 10.92
N GLN A 584 31.74 18.24 12.11
CA GLN A 584 30.33 18.14 12.54
C GLN A 584 29.63 19.51 12.57
N GLU A 585 30.36 20.60 12.81
CA GLU A 585 29.82 21.97 12.78
C GLU A 585 29.35 22.41 11.39
N PHE A 586 29.83 21.77 10.32
CA PHE A 586 29.41 22.04 8.95
C PHE A 586 28.14 21.27 8.56
N VAL A 587 27.57 20.45 9.45
CA VAL A 587 26.27 19.82 9.20
C VAL A 587 25.18 20.79 9.63
N ASP A 588 24.59 21.47 8.65
CA ASP A 588 23.52 22.44 8.86
C ASP A 588 22.27 22.16 8.01
N PHE A 589 21.13 22.69 8.48
CA PHE A 589 19.82 22.45 7.87
C PHE A 589 19.65 23.13 6.52
N GLU A 590 20.17 24.35 6.36
CA GLU A 590 20.05 25.11 5.11
C GLU A 590 20.71 24.32 4.00
N SER A 591 21.95 23.86 4.19
CA SER A 591 22.66 23.04 3.21
C SER A 591 21.94 21.73 2.87
N PHE A 592 21.36 21.05 3.86
CA PHE A 592 20.56 19.84 3.64
C PHE A 592 19.30 20.14 2.81
N PHE A 593 18.59 21.20 3.15
CA PHE A 593 17.36 21.61 2.50
C PHE A 593 17.61 22.12 1.07
N THR A 594 18.59 23.00 0.89
CA THR A 594 19.02 23.53 -0.42
C THR A 594 19.53 22.42 -1.34
N HIS A 595 20.24 21.41 -0.82
CA HIS A 595 20.61 20.24 -1.63
C HIS A 595 19.38 19.44 -2.06
N THR A 596 18.40 19.25 -1.18
CA THR A 596 17.16 18.55 -1.54
C THR A 596 16.40 19.31 -2.63
N ILE A 597 16.27 20.63 -2.51
CA ILE A 597 15.72 21.51 -3.55
C ILE A 597 16.46 21.31 -4.88
N CYS A 598 17.79 21.33 -4.83
CA CYS A 598 18.60 21.27 -6.03
C CYS A 598 18.55 19.88 -6.67
N HIS A 599 18.48 18.81 -5.88
CA HIS A 599 18.23 17.45 -6.32
C HIS A 599 16.95 17.38 -7.16
N GLU A 600 15.86 17.91 -6.63
CA GLU A 600 14.56 17.93 -7.31
C GLU A 600 14.60 18.73 -8.63
N CYS A 601 15.26 19.89 -8.63
CA CYS A 601 15.53 20.65 -9.86
C CYS A 601 16.40 19.87 -10.85
N CYS A 602 17.35 19.07 -10.34
CA CYS A 602 18.28 18.29 -11.15
C CYS A 602 17.65 17.08 -11.83
N HIS A 603 16.48 16.63 -11.37
CA HIS A 603 15.65 15.72 -12.17
C HIS A 603 15.27 16.36 -13.50
N GLY A 604 14.93 17.65 -13.54
CA GLY A 604 14.48 18.35 -14.75
C GLY A 604 15.56 18.72 -15.78
N ILE A 605 16.84 18.43 -15.50
CA ILE A 605 17.97 18.73 -16.40
C ILE A 605 18.78 17.48 -16.70
N GLY A 606 19.62 17.57 -17.73
CA GLY A 606 20.36 16.47 -18.31
C GLY A 606 19.53 15.64 -19.29
N PRO A 607 20.09 14.51 -19.76
CA PRO A 607 19.47 13.70 -20.79
C PRO A 607 18.15 13.06 -20.33
N HIS A 608 17.10 13.24 -21.12
CA HIS A 608 15.79 12.59 -20.91
C HIS A 608 15.33 11.91 -22.19
N THR A 609 15.10 12.73 -23.22
CA THR A 609 14.91 12.27 -24.60
C THR A 609 16.28 12.21 -25.26
N ILE A 610 16.67 11.03 -25.72
CA ILE A 610 17.99 10.77 -26.29
C ILE A 610 17.88 10.31 -27.74
N THR A 611 19.01 10.38 -28.44
CA THR A 611 19.15 9.84 -29.79
C THR A 611 20.19 8.74 -29.74
N LEU A 612 19.78 7.52 -30.04
CA LEU A 612 20.65 6.35 -30.07
C LEU A 612 21.68 6.48 -31.20
N PRO A 613 22.79 5.73 -31.16
CA PRO A 613 23.82 5.76 -32.21
C PRO A 613 23.31 5.47 -33.63
N ASP A 614 22.18 4.78 -33.77
CA ASP A 614 21.51 4.48 -35.04
C ASP A 614 20.56 5.60 -35.52
N GLY A 615 20.43 6.68 -34.75
CA GLY A 615 19.57 7.83 -35.04
C GLY A 615 18.15 7.70 -34.48
N GLN A 616 17.78 6.58 -33.84
CA GLN A 616 16.47 6.39 -33.25
C GLN A 616 16.27 7.29 -32.03
N LYS A 617 15.08 7.90 -31.89
CA LYS A 617 14.68 8.61 -30.68
C LYS A 617 14.19 7.62 -29.64
N SER A 618 14.69 7.74 -28.43
CA SER A 618 14.25 6.98 -27.26
C SER A 618 14.31 7.85 -25.99
N THR A 619 14.09 7.25 -24.83
CA THR A 619 14.28 7.90 -23.53
C THR A 619 15.27 7.13 -22.67
N VAL A 620 15.96 7.85 -21.77
CA VAL A 620 16.88 7.25 -20.81
C VAL A 620 16.20 6.12 -20.03
N ARG A 621 14.97 6.33 -19.57
CA ARG A 621 14.18 5.32 -18.86
C ARG A 621 13.97 4.03 -19.65
N LEU A 622 13.65 4.13 -20.94
CA LEU A 622 13.41 2.97 -21.78
C LEU A 622 14.68 2.16 -22.04
N GLU A 623 15.82 2.83 -22.20
CA GLU A 623 17.09 2.18 -22.49
C GLU A 623 17.72 1.55 -21.24
N LEU A 624 17.70 2.25 -20.10
CA LEU A 624 18.36 1.82 -18.88
C LEU A 624 17.55 0.78 -18.09
N LYS A 625 16.22 0.74 -18.27
CA LYS A 625 15.31 -0.26 -17.68
C LYS A 625 15.50 -0.38 -16.16
N GLU A 626 15.84 -1.55 -15.64
CA GLU A 626 16.01 -1.84 -14.21
C GLU A 626 17.11 -1.01 -13.52
N PHE A 627 18.01 -0.40 -14.29
CA PHE A 627 19.06 0.47 -13.77
C PHE A 627 18.68 1.95 -13.74
N HIS A 628 17.57 2.32 -14.37
CA HIS A 628 17.17 3.71 -14.53
C HIS A 628 17.00 4.41 -13.19
N SER A 629 16.12 3.91 -12.32
CA SER A 629 15.73 4.64 -11.11
C SER A 629 16.92 4.93 -10.20
N ALA A 630 17.74 3.92 -9.90
CA ALA A 630 18.91 4.11 -9.04
C ALA A 630 19.96 5.07 -9.65
N LEU A 631 20.11 5.08 -10.98
CA LEU A 631 21.05 5.98 -11.64
C LEU A 631 20.50 7.40 -11.75
N GLU A 632 19.20 7.56 -11.94
CA GLU A 632 18.51 8.85 -11.98
C GLU A 632 18.52 9.54 -10.61
N GLU A 633 18.31 8.80 -9.51
CA GLU A 633 18.50 9.32 -8.15
C GLU A 633 19.96 9.75 -7.92
N ALA A 634 20.91 8.92 -8.32
CA ALA A 634 22.33 9.25 -8.20
C ALA A 634 22.71 10.48 -9.04
N LYS A 635 22.10 10.66 -10.22
CA LYS A 635 22.25 11.86 -11.06
C LYS A 635 21.74 13.09 -10.31
N ALA A 636 20.49 13.06 -9.86
CA ALA A 636 19.84 14.20 -9.20
C ALA A 636 20.67 14.69 -8.00
N ASP A 637 21.13 13.76 -7.16
CA ASP A 637 21.98 14.09 -6.01
C ASP A 637 23.33 14.72 -6.39
N ILE A 638 24.11 14.06 -7.26
CA ILE A 638 25.49 14.46 -7.55
C ILE A 638 25.55 15.68 -8.48
N VAL A 639 24.63 15.77 -9.45
CA VAL A 639 24.45 16.96 -10.28
C VAL A 639 23.92 18.10 -9.42
N GLY A 640 23.10 17.83 -8.41
CA GLY A 640 22.69 18.82 -7.41
C GLY A 640 23.88 19.44 -6.69
N LEU A 641 24.84 18.64 -6.20
CA LEU A 641 26.08 19.18 -5.61
C LEU A 641 26.92 19.99 -6.59
N TRP A 642 27.02 19.55 -7.85
CA TRP A 642 27.72 20.29 -8.90
C TRP A 642 27.01 21.63 -9.18
N ALA A 643 25.68 21.63 -9.28
CA ALA A 643 24.87 22.80 -9.57
C ALA A 643 24.96 23.83 -8.43
N LEU A 644 24.89 23.40 -7.17
CA LEU A 644 25.12 24.29 -6.02
C LEU A 644 26.50 24.95 -6.09
N ARG A 645 27.55 24.17 -6.35
CA ARG A 645 28.91 24.71 -6.50
C ARG A 645 29.02 25.71 -7.66
N PHE A 646 28.36 25.41 -8.77
CA PHE A 646 28.31 26.29 -9.94
C PHE A 646 27.58 27.60 -9.62
N LEU A 647 26.41 27.56 -8.99
CA LEU A 647 25.66 28.76 -8.60
C LEU A 647 26.42 29.62 -7.59
N ILE A 648 27.15 29.01 -6.64
CA ILE A 648 28.07 29.73 -5.76
C ILE A 648 29.16 30.45 -6.59
N SER A 649 29.72 29.79 -7.61
CA SER A 649 30.74 30.42 -8.49
C SER A 649 30.23 31.58 -9.34
N GLN A 650 28.90 31.69 -9.50
CA GLN A 650 28.24 32.76 -10.23
C GLN A 650 27.71 33.86 -9.28
N ASP A 651 28.10 33.84 -8.00
CA ASP A 651 27.61 34.75 -6.95
C ASP A 651 26.08 34.70 -6.75
N LEU A 652 25.42 33.60 -7.16
CA LEU A 652 23.97 33.40 -7.01
C LEU A 652 23.61 32.75 -5.68
N LEU A 653 24.56 32.07 -5.03
CA LEU A 653 24.42 31.48 -3.70
C LEU A 653 25.63 31.88 -2.83
N SER A 654 25.45 31.88 -1.50
CA SER A 654 26.50 32.30 -0.58
C SER A 654 27.68 31.32 -0.54
N GLU A 655 28.92 31.83 -0.54
CA GLU A 655 30.13 31.02 -0.34
C GLU A 655 30.14 30.28 1.02
N SER A 656 29.37 30.72 2.01
CA SER A 656 29.28 30.05 3.31
C SER A 656 28.75 28.62 3.21
N LEU A 657 27.96 28.31 2.17
CA LEU A 657 27.38 26.98 1.92
C LEU A 657 28.40 25.96 1.42
N LEU A 658 29.57 26.38 0.93
CA LEU A 658 30.48 25.53 0.16
C LEU A 658 30.96 24.31 0.97
N LYS A 659 31.39 24.51 2.21
CA LYS A 659 31.85 23.40 3.06
C LYS A 659 30.67 22.58 3.57
N SER A 660 29.62 23.26 4.00
CA SER A 660 28.51 22.62 4.67
C SER A 660 27.63 21.78 3.74
N MET A 661 27.45 22.16 2.47
CA MET A 661 26.75 21.31 1.49
C MET A 661 27.41 19.95 1.34
N TYR A 662 28.75 19.88 1.29
CA TYR A 662 29.46 18.60 1.16
C TYR A 662 29.42 17.77 2.44
N VAL A 663 29.54 18.40 3.61
CA VAL A 663 29.53 17.66 4.88
C VAL A 663 28.12 17.22 5.27
N SER A 664 27.10 18.06 5.06
CA SER A 664 25.69 17.66 5.19
C SER A 664 25.34 16.53 4.22
N PHE A 665 25.82 16.58 2.97
CA PHE A 665 25.65 15.48 2.01
C PHE A 665 26.34 14.18 2.46
N LEU A 666 27.55 14.25 3.02
CA LEU A 666 28.22 13.09 3.61
C LEU A 666 27.36 12.44 4.72
N ALA A 667 26.81 13.25 5.63
CA ALA A 667 25.88 12.73 6.64
C ALA A 667 24.63 12.12 5.99
N GLY A 668 24.12 12.76 4.92
CA GLY A 668 23.01 12.30 4.10
C GLY A 668 23.27 10.93 3.47
N CYS A 669 24.52 10.65 3.08
CA CYS A 669 24.89 9.35 2.51
C CYS A 669 24.57 8.20 3.46
N PHE A 670 24.92 8.33 4.73
CA PHE A 670 24.64 7.31 5.74
C PHE A 670 23.16 7.22 6.08
N ARG A 671 22.40 8.31 5.93
CA ARG A 671 20.94 8.30 6.10
C ARG A 671 20.27 7.47 5.01
N SER A 672 20.52 7.77 3.74
CA SER A 672 19.80 7.13 2.62
C SER A 672 20.23 5.68 2.39
N VAL A 673 21.50 5.33 2.63
CA VAL A 673 21.97 3.92 2.54
C VAL A 673 21.21 2.98 3.49
N ARG A 674 20.66 3.49 4.60
CA ARG A 674 19.84 2.68 5.54
C ARG A 674 18.52 2.22 4.96
N PHE A 675 18.08 2.77 3.82
CA PHE A 675 16.90 2.29 3.09
C PHE A 675 17.15 0.95 2.39
N GLY A 676 18.41 0.53 2.26
CA GLY A 676 18.80 -0.72 1.62
C GLY A 676 19.24 -0.52 0.17
N LEU A 677 19.87 -1.54 -0.40
CA LEU A 677 20.40 -1.51 -1.78
C LEU A 677 19.39 -1.98 -2.83
N GLU A 678 18.26 -2.52 -2.40
CA GLU A 678 17.13 -2.85 -3.28
C GLU A 678 16.30 -1.61 -3.61
N GLU A 679 16.35 -0.59 -2.76
CA GLU A 679 15.70 0.71 -2.95
C GLU A 679 16.59 1.65 -3.80
N ALA A 680 15.98 2.40 -4.72
CA ALA A 680 16.69 3.20 -5.72
C ALA A 680 17.59 4.28 -5.10
N HIS A 681 17.09 5.04 -4.11
CA HIS A 681 17.88 6.09 -3.46
C HIS A 681 19.02 5.48 -2.66
N GLY A 682 18.77 4.42 -1.87
CA GLY A 682 19.81 3.73 -1.13
C GLY A 682 20.92 3.15 -2.03
N LYS A 683 20.52 2.57 -3.17
CA LYS A 683 21.44 2.06 -4.20
C LYS A 683 22.25 3.15 -4.88
N GLY A 684 21.60 4.27 -5.25
CA GLY A 684 22.24 5.44 -5.84
C GLY A 684 23.19 6.13 -4.86
N GLN A 685 22.81 6.24 -3.60
CA GLN A 685 23.63 6.83 -2.55
C GLN A 685 24.90 6.01 -2.24
N ALA A 686 24.78 4.68 -2.24
CA ALA A 686 25.95 3.80 -2.09
C ALA A 686 26.96 4.02 -3.23
N LEU A 687 26.47 4.16 -4.47
CA LEU A 687 27.31 4.49 -5.62
C LEU A 687 28.06 5.81 -5.42
N GLN A 688 27.34 6.86 -5.02
CA GLN A 688 27.92 8.19 -4.82
C GLN A 688 28.97 8.19 -3.71
N PHE A 689 28.64 7.59 -2.55
CA PHE A 689 29.58 7.48 -1.43
C PHE A 689 30.85 6.73 -1.83
N ASN A 690 30.71 5.57 -2.49
CA ASN A 690 31.85 4.73 -2.83
C ASN A 690 32.72 5.35 -3.93
N TRP A 691 32.14 6.08 -4.88
CA TRP A 691 32.91 6.85 -5.86
C TRP A 691 33.73 7.95 -5.18
N LEU A 692 33.09 8.78 -4.34
CA LEU A 692 33.76 9.86 -3.62
C LEU A 692 34.84 9.33 -2.67
N TYR A 693 34.61 8.17 -2.05
CA TYR A 693 35.60 7.46 -1.24
C TYR A 693 36.79 6.96 -2.08
N GLU A 694 36.55 6.31 -3.23
CA GLU A 694 37.61 5.82 -4.13
C GLU A 694 38.48 6.97 -4.68
N LYS A 695 37.87 8.14 -4.95
CA LYS A 695 38.59 9.35 -5.37
C LYS A 695 39.32 10.07 -4.22
N GLY A 696 39.19 9.57 -2.98
CA GLY A 696 39.80 10.16 -1.79
C GLY A 696 39.15 11.47 -1.34
N ALA A 697 37.95 11.78 -1.85
CA ALA A 697 37.15 12.92 -1.42
C ALA A 697 36.42 12.64 -0.09
N PHE A 698 36.09 11.37 0.19
CA PHE A 698 35.73 10.91 1.53
C PHE A 698 36.87 10.09 2.13
N ILE A 699 37.17 10.33 3.40
CA ILE A 699 38.29 9.69 4.13
C ILE A 699 37.73 9.00 5.37
N LEU A 700 37.95 7.69 5.48
CA LEU A 700 37.66 6.91 6.69
C LEU A 700 38.86 7.00 7.64
N HIS A 701 38.62 7.42 8.87
CA HIS A 701 39.62 7.57 9.93
C HIS A 701 39.71 6.34 10.82
N SER A 702 40.76 6.26 11.63
CA SER A 702 41.01 5.15 12.55
C SER A 702 39.97 5.00 13.66
N ASP A 703 39.25 6.07 13.97
CA ASP A 703 38.15 6.08 14.94
C ASP A 703 36.80 5.70 14.30
N ASN A 704 36.82 5.19 13.06
CA ASN A 704 35.67 4.78 12.26
C ASN A 704 34.76 5.91 11.77
N LYS A 705 35.17 7.18 11.91
CA LYS A 705 34.44 8.33 11.37
C LYS A 705 34.92 8.69 9.96
N VAL A 706 34.10 9.40 9.22
CA VAL A 706 34.38 9.84 7.85
C VAL A 706 34.40 11.36 7.76
N SER A 707 35.35 11.91 7.00
CA SER A 707 35.44 13.34 6.69
C SER A 707 35.45 13.59 5.18
N VAL A 708 35.16 14.83 4.80
CA VAL A 708 35.34 15.35 3.44
C VAL A 708 36.74 15.95 3.27
N ASP A 709 37.46 15.55 2.22
CA ASP A 709 38.66 16.24 1.73
C ASP A 709 38.25 17.36 0.77
N PHE A 710 38.19 18.59 1.30
CA PHE A 710 37.78 19.76 0.53
C PHE A 710 38.67 20.06 -0.69
N SER A 711 39.90 19.54 -0.73
CA SER A 711 40.79 19.74 -1.89
C SER A 711 40.46 18.82 -3.07
N LYS A 712 39.66 17.76 -2.85
CA LYS A 712 39.34 16.74 -3.86
C LYS A 712 37.84 16.63 -4.18
N ILE A 713 36.98 17.08 -3.28
CA ILE A 713 35.53 16.87 -3.39
C ILE A 713 34.93 17.45 -4.68
N GLU A 714 35.33 18.65 -5.11
CA GLU A 714 34.77 19.29 -6.31
C GLU A 714 35.06 18.45 -7.58
N GLY A 715 36.31 18.02 -7.76
CA GLY A 715 36.70 17.20 -8.90
C GLY A 715 36.07 15.80 -8.87
N ALA A 716 35.90 15.22 -7.67
CA ALA A 716 35.24 13.93 -7.52
C ALA A 716 33.75 14.00 -7.88
N VAL A 717 33.05 15.04 -7.42
CA VAL A 717 31.64 15.33 -7.77
C VAL A 717 31.50 15.54 -9.27
N GLU A 718 32.29 16.44 -9.88
CA GLU A 718 32.22 16.69 -11.33
C GLU A 718 32.48 15.42 -12.14
N SER A 719 33.44 14.60 -11.73
CA SER A 719 33.77 13.36 -12.44
C SER A 719 32.63 12.34 -12.44
N LEU A 720 31.89 12.22 -11.32
CA LEU A 720 30.74 11.32 -11.24
C LEU A 720 29.55 11.88 -12.01
N SER A 721 29.26 13.18 -11.89
CA SER A 721 28.22 13.85 -12.67
C SER A 721 28.43 13.60 -14.17
N ARG A 722 29.66 13.78 -14.66
CA ARG A 722 30.03 13.53 -16.07
C ARG A 722 29.81 12.08 -16.48
N GLU A 723 30.21 11.13 -15.64
CA GLU A 723 30.05 9.69 -15.92
C GLU A 723 28.57 9.32 -16.08
N ILE A 724 27.75 9.67 -15.09
CA ILE A 724 26.31 9.36 -15.08
C ILE A 724 25.59 10.03 -16.26
N LEU A 725 25.80 11.34 -16.46
CA LEU A 725 25.20 12.08 -17.56
C LEU A 725 25.59 11.50 -18.93
N THR A 726 26.84 11.05 -19.09
CA THR A 726 27.31 10.45 -20.35
C THR A 726 26.66 9.08 -20.60
N ILE A 727 26.54 8.24 -19.56
CA ILE A 727 25.86 6.95 -19.64
C ILE A 727 24.39 7.14 -20.05
N GLN A 728 23.68 8.05 -19.37
CA GLN A 728 22.29 8.37 -19.67
C GLN A 728 22.12 8.93 -21.08
N ALA A 729 22.98 9.87 -21.50
CA ALA A 729 22.93 10.47 -22.83
C ALA A 729 23.07 9.45 -23.97
N LYS A 730 23.85 8.39 -23.75
CA LYS A 730 24.06 7.31 -24.72
C LYS A 730 23.00 6.20 -24.65
N GLY A 731 22.18 6.17 -23.60
CA GLY A 731 21.32 5.02 -23.31
C GLY A 731 22.12 3.75 -23.00
N ASP A 732 23.33 3.88 -22.44
CA ASP A 732 24.27 2.77 -22.28
C ASP A 732 23.94 1.90 -21.06
N LYS A 733 23.02 0.94 -21.28
CA LYS A 733 22.56 0.03 -20.22
C LYS A 733 23.69 -0.82 -19.63
N GLU A 734 24.66 -1.23 -20.44
CA GLU A 734 25.79 -2.06 -19.98
C GLU A 734 26.69 -1.25 -19.05
N ALA A 735 27.06 -0.03 -19.43
CA ALA A 735 27.84 0.87 -18.58
C ALA A 735 27.09 1.22 -17.28
N ALA A 736 25.78 1.46 -17.34
CA ALA A 736 24.96 1.67 -16.15
C ALA A 736 25.02 0.47 -15.19
N GLY A 737 24.87 -0.74 -15.73
CA GLY A 737 24.97 -1.99 -14.97
C GLY A 737 26.35 -2.18 -14.32
N LEU A 738 27.44 -1.93 -15.06
CA LEU A 738 28.81 -2.03 -14.55
C LEU A 738 29.10 -1.00 -13.44
N LEU A 739 28.62 0.24 -13.61
CA LEU A 739 28.80 1.30 -12.63
C LEU A 739 28.08 0.96 -11.31
N LEU A 740 26.81 0.55 -11.39
CA LEU A 740 26.02 0.12 -10.23
C LEU A 740 26.62 -1.15 -9.59
N GLN A 741 27.02 -2.14 -10.38
CA GLN A 741 27.63 -3.36 -9.85
C GLN A 741 28.92 -3.08 -9.08
N LYS A 742 29.74 -2.13 -9.56
CA LYS A 742 30.99 -1.76 -8.90
C LYS A 742 30.77 -0.93 -7.63
N TYR A 743 29.91 0.09 -7.68
CA TYR A 743 29.83 1.09 -6.63
C TYR A 743 28.57 1.02 -5.76
N SER A 744 27.47 0.40 -6.19
CA SER A 744 26.27 0.23 -5.35
C SER A 744 26.37 -0.99 -4.43
N VAL A 745 27.46 -1.07 -3.65
CA VAL A 745 27.74 -2.19 -2.75
C VAL A 745 28.02 -1.70 -1.33
N MET A 746 27.71 -2.54 -0.34
CA MET A 746 28.04 -2.27 1.06
C MET A 746 29.54 -2.49 1.31
N THR A 747 30.33 -1.45 1.05
CA THR A 747 31.77 -1.39 1.34
C THR A 747 32.04 -1.36 2.85
N GLN A 748 33.29 -1.55 3.24
CA GLN A 748 33.69 -1.55 4.65
C GLN A 748 33.32 -0.25 5.40
N PRO A 749 33.57 0.97 4.86
CA PRO A 749 33.14 2.20 5.53
C PRO A 749 31.62 2.27 5.77
N LEU A 750 30.81 1.89 4.77
CA LEU A 750 29.35 1.88 4.91
C LEU A 750 28.86 0.86 5.93
N LYS A 751 29.43 -0.35 5.95
CA LYS A 751 29.11 -1.38 6.96
C LYS A 751 29.44 -0.93 8.38
N ILE A 752 30.58 -0.25 8.55
CA ILE A 752 31.00 0.32 9.83
C ILE A 752 30.00 1.40 10.28
N ALA A 753 29.62 2.31 9.38
CA ALA A 753 28.63 3.34 9.68
C ALA A 753 27.28 2.74 10.06
N LEU A 754 26.73 1.80 9.27
CA LEU A 754 25.46 1.14 9.57
C LEU A 754 25.45 0.45 10.93
N LYS A 755 26.50 -0.33 11.23
CA LYS A 755 26.66 -0.98 12.54
C LYS A 755 26.73 0.04 13.68
N THR A 756 27.40 1.16 13.46
CA THR A 756 27.47 2.24 14.46
C THR A 756 26.09 2.83 14.72
N LEU A 757 25.31 3.08 13.66
CA LEU A 757 23.97 3.65 13.74
C LEU A 757 22.95 2.70 14.38
N GLU A 758 23.08 1.39 14.16
CA GLU A 758 22.31 0.37 14.88
C GLU A 758 22.58 0.42 16.39
N ASN A 759 23.85 0.57 16.80
CA ASN A 759 24.23 0.61 18.21
C ASN A 759 23.73 1.87 18.92
N VAL A 760 23.74 3.02 18.24
CA VAL A 760 23.22 4.29 18.81
C VAL A 760 21.70 4.45 18.62
N GLN A 761 21.03 3.48 18.00
CA GLN A 761 19.58 3.45 17.79
C GLN A 761 19.02 4.71 17.13
N VAL A 762 19.67 5.19 16.06
CA VAL A 762 19.10 6.32 15.31
C VAL A 762 17.77 5.90 14.67
N TYR A 763 16.75 6.75 14.80
CA TYR A 763 15.47 6.56 14.12
C TYR A 763 15.65 6.40 12.60
N SER A 764 14.84 5.53 11.99
CA SER A 764 14.79 5.36 10.54
C SER A 764 13.78 6.32 9.89
N ALA A 765 12.71 6.65 10.60
CA ALA A 765 11.60 7.45 10.09
C ALA A 765 11.01 8.37 11.16
N LEU A 766 10.13 9.28 10.73
CA LEU A 766 9.35 10.16 11.61
C LEU A 766 7.93 9.64 11.75
N TYR A 767 7.30 9.92 12.88
CA TYR A 767 5.86 9.77 13.08
C TYR A 767 5.27 11.08 13.61
N PRO A 768 4.59 11.87 12.75
CA PRO A 768 4.02 13.13 13.17
C PRO A 768 2.76 12.92 14.01
N ARG A 769 2.72 13.61 15.14
CA ARG A 769 1.54 13.78 15.97
C ARG A 769 1.05 15.19 15.77
N PHE A 770 -0.03 15.33 15.03
CA PHE A 770 -0.77 16.58 15.02
C PHE A 770 -1.51 16.68 16.34
N GLU A 771 -1.18 17.67 17.17
CA GLU A 771 -1.90 17.95 18.41
C GLU A 771 -3.40 17.96 18.14
N ASN A 772 -4.21 17.42 19.07
CA ASN A 772 -5.66 17.27 18.95
C ASN A 772 -6.37 18.62 18.71
N LYS A 773 -6.30 19.14 17.48
CA LYS A 773 -7.24 20.12 16.93
C LYS A 773 -8.64 19.50 16.73
N ARG A 774 -8.77 18.19 17.00
CA ARG A 774 -10.02 17.42 17.06
C ARG A 774 -11.06 18.09 17.99
N GLU A 775 -10.63 18.65 19.13
CA GLU A 775 -11.55 19.28 20.11
C GLU A 775 -11.71 20.80 19.91
N ASN A 776 -10.65 21.51 19.52
CA ASN A 776 -10.71 22.97 19.36
C ASN A 776 -11.48 23.45 18.11
N CYS A 777 -11.69 22.58 17.11
CA CYS A 777 -12.55 22.90 15.95
C CYS A 777 -14.03 22.54 16.16
N HIS A 778 -14.36 21.76 17.20
CA HIS A 778 -15.76 21.52 17.59
C HIS A 778 -16.30 22.68 18.44
N SER A 779 -15.49 23.24 19.34
CA SER A 779 -15.92 24.26 20.29
C SER A 779 -16.15 25.67 19.70
N ARG A 780 -15.56 26.02 18.54
CA ARG A 780 -15.77 27.34 17.91
C ARG A 780 -16.90 27.40 16.87
N ALA A 781 -17.22 26.29 16.22
CA ALA A 781 -18.28 26.25 15.20
C ALA A 781 -19.69 26.15 15.79
N GLU A 782 -19.86 25.47 16.94
CA GLU A 782 -21.18 25.32 17.59
C GLU A 782 -21.63 26.57 18.35
N VAL A 783 -20.69 27.41 18.81
CA VAL A 783 -21.02 28.64 19.54
C VAL A 783 -21.69 29.68 18.65
N ASN A 784 -21.46 29.65 17.33
CA ASN A 784 -22.10 30.56 16.37
C ASN A 784 -23.45 30.05 15.84
N SER A 785 -23.75 28.74 15.91
CA SER A 785 -25.06 28.21 15.51
C SER A 785 -26.08 28.26 16.65
N SER A 786 -25.65 28.20 17.92
CA SER A 786 -26.58 28.23 19.06
C SER A 786 -27.09 29.63 19.43
N SER A 787 -26.48 30.71 18.92
CA SER A 787 -26.87 32.10 19.26
C SER A 787 -27.97 32.70 18.37
N GLU A 788 -28.29 32.09 17.23
CA GLU A 788 -29.38 32.57 16.35
C GLU A 788 -30.71 31.83 16.54
N GLU A 789 -30.73 30.61 17.08
CA GLU A 789 -31.97 29.83 17.28
C GLU A 789 -32.73 30.12 18.58
N HIS A 790 -32.23 30.98 19.48
CA HIS A 790 -32.86 31.27 20.78
C HIS A 790 -33.54 32.65 20.91
N LYS A 791 -33.76 33.37 19.80
CA LYS A 791 -34.46 34.67 19.81
C LYS A 791 -35.80 34.75 19.08
N GLN A 792 -36.35 33.63 18.61
CA GLN A 792 -37.71 33.59 18.05
C GLN A 792 -38.55 32.48 18.65
N ARG A 793 -39.09 32.73 19.84
CA ARG A 793 -40.40 32.21 20.31
C ARG A 793 -40.57 32.68 21.75
N LEU A 794 -41.39 33.69 21.94
CA LEU A 794 -42.21 33.93 23.13
C LEU A 794 -42.99 35.24 22.89
N GLU A 795 -44.14 35.13 22.22
CA GLU A 795 -45.26 36.03 22.51
C GLU A 795 -46.50 35.19 22.85
N PRO A 796 -47.33 35.61 23.81
CA PRO A 796 -48.37 34.77 24.40
C PRO A 796 -49.72 34.92 23.66
N ARG A 797 -50.45 33.81 23.54
CA ARG A 797 -51.87 33.84 23.14
C ARG A 797 -52.75 34.29 24.30
N SER A 798 -53.55 35.32 24.06
CA SER A 798 -54.90 35.49 24.62
C SER A 798 -55.86 34.46 24.03
#